data_AF-A0A5B0GGX4-F1
#
_entry.id   AF-A0A5B0GGX4-F1
#
_cell.length_a   1.000
_cell.length_b   1.000
_cell.length_c   1.000
_cell.angle_alpha   90.00
_cell.angle_beta   90.00
_cell.angle_gamma   90.00
#
_symmetry.space_group_name_H-M   'P 1'
#
loop_
_entity.id
_entity.type
_entity.pdbx_description
1 polymer ?
#
loop_
_entity_poly.entity_id
_entity_poly.type
_entity_poly.pdbx_seq_one_letter_code
_entity_poly.pdbx_strand_id
1 'polypeptide(L)'
;MFWRPERLVQFEHWVGHIPFAFWLIGAARPRTLVELGTHRGNSYCAFCQAISRFDFDCRTYAVDTWQGDMHMGFQEGLLEELRAHHDDRYGAFSSLLQMTFDEALARFQPGTIDLLHIDGTHTYESVKHDFESWLPLLSSRAVVLFHDINVHRENYGVWRLWEELKEAYPSFDFLHSYGLGVLGVGKNLPPRVATLFESNSELAATVRNLFSVLGERLTAGLRSEAFEKEAGALRSEACALRSAVNDQEVQKQALRDQNAAQLQALQSEINAGKRDLEARFASDNAQLRAAAESARLQKDSVERALHEKNVQLEEMHRKFLEVQRRSFAAIREINEARESFRVAEAKAHNLEQDMVKVVEEGASAQRRATEATELLRQIENSTFWKASFPLRRALASQSPAARRRARRLLRLAWWTITLKLPSKLSEWRAVQRALATGAVAEAPLPAALAAPCIAAAPLPDFFEIKTMPRSGRIAVVVHLYYEDLWPEICAALGAIEESFDLFVSVQSAASERIVNDIKSFYPLAKVLRFENRGRDVLPFVALINSGVLFNYELVCKVHTKRSLHREDGDQWRNSLLVGVLGSNAHAERIARAFDTDPDLGVVVAQGQIYGSRQEHWVDNRSRVIELGGRIGLDEVASGTTFPGGSMFWIRPFLLRSIAGLALTPNDFEPEPLGIDGTTGHAVERLIGLVCRDAGMRIEEASSLGGSYPVIDTSSARADIVNPDMIAYYLPQFHPTDENDKWWGTGFTEWANVTRSKPLYQHHRQPRLPADLGFYDLRIPEVRERQAALARQYGISAFCYYYYWFDGRRMLHRPIDEMLASGRPDFPFLICWANEPWSRNWDGGNREVLMPQSYEIGWVERFAADIAPMLRDPRYYRFNGRPVLLIYRIMHIPNREAAFDQLRKSLKQHGVDDIYLCANWVGFADEELCPDNPHKLGLDHYVGFAPHRTAAAQINDVVRNLVPEFDGKVYSYESAVQNAIESFKASSEYLHPCAMMGWDNTARRLHRSHSFHGATPAKFRRWLRNLVVQEQGSVHGSQSMIFINAWNEWAEGTYLEPDRDFGHGWLEAVASASGIQPLRRSGSSAV
;
A
#
# COMPACT_ATOMS: atom_id res chain seq x y z
N MET A 1 3.52 35.96 50.02
CA MET A 1 2.90 36.83 49.00
C MET A 1 2.26 36.01 47.87
N PHE A 2 2.73 34.79 47.59
CA PHE A 2 2.15 33.92 46.56
C PHE A 2 1.46 32.74 47.22
N TRP A 3 0.14 32.86 47.43
CA TRP A 3 -0.65 31.80 48.06
C TRP A 3 -1.13 30.79 47.02
N ARG A 4 -1.63 29.63 47.47
CA ARG A 4 -2.40 28.75 46.59
C ARG A 4 -3.75 29.43 46.34
N PRO A 5 -4.16 29.63 45.07
CA PRO A 5 -5.45 30.25 44.80
C PRO A 5 -6.58 29.35 45.31
N GLU A 6 -7.57 29.95 45.99
CA GLU A 6 -8.71 29.22 46.56
C GLU A 6 -9.77 28.87 45.52
N ARG A 7 -9.79 29.60 44.40
CA ARG A 7 -10.57 29.30 43.19
C ARG A 7 -9.60 29.16 42.02
N LEU A 8 -9.71 28.03 41.32
CA LEU A 8 -9.08 27.79 40.03
C LEU A 8 -10.06 27.02 39.17
N VAL A 9 -10.59 27.66 38.14
CA VAL A 9 -11.46 27.02 37.15
C VAL A 9 -10.65 26.78 35.87
N GLN A 10 -10.81 25.59 35.27
CA GLN A 10 -10.00 25.16 34.13
C GLN A 10 -10.18 26.07 32.89
N PHE A 11 -9.12 26.17 32.09
CA PHE A 11 -9.06 26.76 30.75
C PHE A 11 -9.16 28.29 30.63
N GLU A 12 -8.87 29.05 31.67
CA GLU A 12 -8.80 30.51 31.54
C GLU A 12 -7.39 31.07 31.41
N HIS A 13 -7.24 31.96 30.44
CA HIS A 13 -6.01 32.59 29.99
C HIS A 13 -5.33 33.43 31.09
N TRP A 14 -6.13 33.94 32.04
CA TRP A 14 -5.69 34.81 33.13
C TRP A 14 -4.94 34.11 34.28
N VAL A 15 -5.07 32.78 34.45
CA VAL A 15 -4.56 32.04 35.64
C VAL A 15 -3.06 32.27 35.91
N GLY A 16 -2.26 32.46 34.86
CA GLY A 16 -0.82 32.73 34.98
C GLY A 16 -0.48 34.07 35.65
N HIS A 17 -1.45 34.99 35.79
CA HIS A 17 -1.27 36.31 36.40
C HIS A 17 -1.64 36.35 37.89
N ILE A 18 -2.24 35.29 38.44
CA ILE A 18 -2.67 35.24 39.87
C ILE A 18 -1.52 35.59 40.86
N PRO A 19 -0.28 35.08 40.69
CA PRO A 19 0.81 35.46 41.60
C PRO A 19 1.09 36.97 41.58
N PHE A 20 0.99 37.62 40.41
CA PHE A 20 1.13 39.07 40.28
C PHE A 20 -0.03 39.81 40.94
N ALA A 21 -1.26 39.32 40.75
CA ALA A 21 -2.44 39.88 41.41
C ALA A 21 -2.29 39.93 42.95
N PHE A 22 -1.80 38.84 43.56
CA PHE A 22 -1.52 38.82 44.99
C PHE A 22 -0.47 39.84 45.42
N TRP A 23 0.61 40.00 44.64
CA TRP A 23 1.61 41.02 44.90
C TRP A 23 1.02 42.44 44.77
N LEU A 24 0.25 42.69 43.70
CA LEU A 24 -0.31 44.00 43.38
C LEU A 24 -1.26 44.48 44.47
N ILE A 25 -2.17 43.63 44.96
CA ILE A 25 -3.07 43.98 46.05
C ILE A 25 -2.30 44.38 47.31
N GLY A 26 -1.25 43.62 47.66
CA GLY A 26 -0.39 43.93 48.80
C GLY A 26 0.43 45.22 48.62
N ALA A 27 0.81 45.54 47.38
CA ALA A 27 1.60 46.72 47.03
C ALA A 27 0.73 48.00 46.94
N ALA A 28 -0.46 47.89 46.35
CA ALA A 28 -1.36 49.02 46.11
C ALA A 28 -2.24 49.35 47.32
N ARG A 29 -2.69 48.32 48.06
CA ARG A 29 -3.68 48.41 49.16
C ARG A 29 -4.87 49.32 48.79
N PRO A 30 -5.64 48.97 47.75
CA PRO A 30 -6.73 49.81 47.25
C PRO A 30 -7.87 49.93 48.26
N ARG A 31 -8.47 51.10 48.43
CA ARG A 31 -9.72 51.25 49.22
C ARG A 31 -10.92 50.76 48.44
N THR A 32 -10.88 50.90 47.11
CA THR A 32 -11.93 50.45 46.21
C THR A 32 -11.30 49.78 44.99
N LEU A 33 -11.73 48.55 44.70
CA LEU A 33 -11.35 47.77 43.53
C LEU A 33 -12.59 47.47 42.69
N VAL A 34 -12.51 47.69 41.39
CA VAL A 34 -13.56 47.29 40.45
C VAL A 34 -12.96 46.42 39.36
N GLU A 35 -13.64 45.32 39.04
CA GLU A 35 -13.35 44.49 37.87
C GLU A 35 -14.52 44.52 36.90
N LEU A 36 -14.22 44.74 35.63
CA LEU A 36 -15.15 44.69 34.50
C LEU A 36 -14.88 43.42 33.70
N GLY A 37 -15.88 42.55 33.55
CA GLY A 37 -15.75 41.29 32.81
C GLY A 37 -15.25 40.12 33.67
N THR A 38 -15.88 39.90 34.83
CA THR A 38 -15.44 38.88 35.80
C THR A 38 -15.61 37.43 35.36
N HIS A 39 -16.56 37.13 34.46
CA HIS A 39 -16.80 35.79 33.92
C HIS A 39 -16.82 34.69 35.01
N ARG A 40 -15.87 33.73 35.00
CA ARG A 40 -15.75 32.64 36.01
C ARG A 40 -15.07 33.04 37.31
N GLY A 41 -14.47 34.24 37.37
CA GLY A 41 -13.96 34.86 38.59
C GLY A 41 -12.56 34.42 39.03
N ASN A 42 -11.72 33.87 38.15
CA ASN A 42 -10.34 33.51 38.51
C ASN A 42 -9.54 34.73 38.98
N SER A 43 -9.64 35.85 38.26
CA SER A 43 -9.03 37.14 38.61
C SER A 43 -9.64 37.76 39.86
N TYR A 44 -10.96 37.92 39.85
CA TYR A 44 -11.70 38.55 40.94
C TYR A 44 -11.51 37.84 42.28
N CYS A 45 -11.64 36.51 42.30
CA CYS A 45 -11.45 35.74 43.51
C CYS A 45 -9.99 35.77 44.00
N ALA A 46 -9.01 35.87 43.10
CA ALA A 46 -7.61 36.07 43.51
C ALA A 46 -7.42 37.45 44.18
N PHE A 47 -8.04 38.50 43.66
CA PHE A 47 -8.01 39.82 44.30
C PHE A 47 -8.69 39.79 45.69
N CYS A 48 -9.90 39.24 45.78
CA CYS A 48 -10.62 39.12 47.05
C CYS A 48 -9.88 38.26 48.07
N GLN A 49 -9.27 37.15 47.63
CA GLN A 49 -8.43 36.31 48.48
C GLN A 49 -7.25 37.11 49.03
N ALA A 50 -6.56 37.87 48.19
CA ALA A 50 -5.44 38.70 48.65
C ALA A 50 -5.88 39.76 49.68
N ILE A 51 -7.00 40.44 49.43
CA ILE A 51 -7.56 41.44 50.35
C ILE A 51 -7.88 40.82 51.71
N SER A 52 -8.59 39.69 51.71
CA SER A 52 -8.92 38.95 52.93
C SER A 52 -7.68 38.50 53.69
N ARG A 53 -6.63 38.07 52.98
CA ARG A 53 -5.37 37.58 53.58
C ARG A 53 -4.47 38.70 54.11
N PHE A 54 -4.46 39.86 53.46
CA PHE A 54 -3.68 41.02 53.93
C PHE A 54 -4.41 41.83 55.00
N ASP A 55 -5.71 41.61 55.16
CA ASP A 55 -6.57 42.15 56.23
C ASP A 55 -6.53 43.68 56.30
N PHE A 56 -7.07 44.33 55.27
CA PHE A 56 -7.23 45.78 55.23
C PHE A 56 -8.59 46.18 54.64
N ASP A 57 -9.08 47.35 55.03
CA ASP A 57 -10.37 47.87 54.55
C ASP A 57 -10.32 48.15 53.04
N CYS A 58 -11.05 47.33 52.29
CA CYS A 58 -11.25 47.46 50.86
C CYS A 58 -12.69 47.07 50.51
N ARG A 59 -13.31 47.84 49.61
CA ARG A 59 -14.59 47.47 48.97
C ARG A 59 -14.33 47.02 47.55
N THR A 60 -14.82 45.84 47.17
CA THR A 60 -14.61 45.29 45.83
C THR A 60 -15.90 45.04 45.10
N TYR A 61 -15.88 45.25 43.78
CA TYR A 61 -17.05 45.10 42.93
C TYR A 61 -16.66 44.36 41.65
N ALA A 62 -17.34 43.26 41.36
CA ALA A 62 -17.29 42.58 40.06
C ALA A 62 -18.50 43.03 39.25
N VAL A 63 -18.28 43.59 38.07
CA VAL A 63 -19.34 44.04 37.16
C VAL A 63 -19.30 43.14 35.93
N ASP A 64 -20.38 42.42 35.68
CA ASP A 64 -20.56 41.58 34.50
C ASP A 64 -22.06 41.36 34.28
N THR A 65 -22.46 41.03 33.05
CA THR A 65 -23.82 40.58 32.77
C THR A 65 -24.00 39.09 33.06
N TRP A 66 -22.92 38.31 33.01
CA TRP A 66 -22.89 36.85 32.93
C TRP A 66 -23.75 36.27 31.79
N GLN A 67 -24.06 37.10 30.79
CA GLN A 67 -24.79 36.70 29.58
C GLN A 67 -23.84 36.31 28.43
N GLY A 68 -22.53 36.40 28.64
CA GLY A 68 -21.51 36.20 27.61
C GLY A 68 -21.42 37.35 26.63
N ASP A 69 -20.30 37.43 25.90
CA ASP A 69 -20.10 38.43 24.85
C ASP A 69 -19.77 37.76 23.50
N MET A 70 -19.45 38.57 22.48
CA MET A 70 -19.12 38.07 21.13
C MET A 70 -17.88 37.18 21.07
N HIS A 71 -17.03 37.16 22.10
CA HIS A 71 -15.82 36.36 22.17
C HIS A 71 -15.95 35.13 23.08
N MET A 72 -16.78 35.21 24.14
CA MET A 72 -16.92 34.16 25.16
C MET A 72 -18.23 33.36 25.09
N GLY A 73 -19.30 33.93 24.52
CA GLY A 73 -20.63 33.30 24.39
C GLY A 73 -21.37 33.08 25.71
N PHE A 74 -22.70 32.88 25.65
CA PHE A 74 -23.52 32.63 26.85
C PHE A 74 -23.28 31.25 27.46
N GLN A 75 -23.15 31.17 28.79
CA GLN A 75 -23.05 29.90 29.52
C GLN A 75 -24.04 29.89 30.71
N GLU A 76 -24.93 28.90 30.72
CA GLU A 76 -25.96 28.74 31.76
C GLU A 76 -25.34 28.33 33.12
N GLY A 77 -25.78 28.95 34.21
CA GLY A 77 -25.38 28.59 35.58
C GLY A 77 -24.06 29.21 36.10
N LEU A 78 -23.43 30.09 35.31
CA LEU A 78 -22.10 30.65 35.60
C LEU A 78 -22.08 31.54 36.86
N LEU A 79 -23.05 32.43 36.99
CA LEU A 79 -23.17 33.35 38.12
C LEU A 79 -23.51 32.59 39.41
N GLU A 80 -24.36 31.57 39.33
CA GLU A 80 -24.72 30.71 40.46
C GLU A 80 -23.49 29.94 40.98
N GLU A 81 -22.67 29.40 40.09
CA GLU A 81 -21.42 28.72 40.43
C GLU A 81 -20.43 29.67 41.12
N LEU A 82 -20.29 30.89 40.60
CA LEU A 82 -19.43 31.91 41.18
C LEU A 82 -19.94 32.35 42.56
N ARG A 83 -21.24 32.61 42.72
CA ARG A 83 -21.87 32.97 44.01
C ARG A 83 -21.65 31.91 45.08
N ALA A 84 -21.79 30.63 44.72
CA ALA A 84 -21.54 29.51 45.64
C ALA A 84 -20.09 29.49 46.17
N HIS A 85 -19.13 30.01 45.41
CA HIS A 85 -17.77 30.19 45.89
C HIS A 85 -17.57 31.53 46.64
N HIS A 86 -18.12 32.60 46.09
CA HIS A 86 -17.84 33.98 46.46
C HIS A 86 -18.56 34.45 47.73
N ASP A 87 -19.87 34.24 47.83
CA ASP A 87 -20.71 34.96 48.80
C ASP A 87 -20.33 34.62 50.25
N ASP A 88 -20.13 33.33 50.52
CA ASP A 88 -19.72 32.82 51.85
C ASP A 88 -18.31 33.29 52.26
N ARG A 89 -17.42 33.58 51.29
CA ARG A 89 -16.01 33.88 51.55
C ARG A 89 -15.71 35.38 51.56
N TYR A 90 -16.34 36.13 50.67
CA TYR A 90 -15.96 37.50 50.35
C TYR A 90 -17.13 38.49 50.45
N GLY A 91 -18.37 38.02 50.60
CA GLY A 91 -19.58 38.86 50.58
C GLY A 91 -19.64 39.97 51.64
N ALA A 92 -18.84 39.89 52.71
CA ALA A 92 -18.75 40.94 53.72
C ALA A 92 -18.17 42.27 53.19
N PHE A 93 -17.28 42.20 52.18
CA PHE A 93 -16.60 43.37 51.62
C PHE A 93 -16.68 43.45 50.08
N SER A 94 -17.15 42.40 49.43
CA SER A 94 -17.23 42.26 47.97
C SER A 94 -18.67 42.15 47.48
N SER A 95 -18.96 42.65 46.28
CA SER A 95 -20.29 42.57 45.65
C SER A 95 -20.20 42.15 44.18
N LEU A 96 -21.06 41.21 43.76
CA LEU A 96 -21.24 40.82 42.36
C LEU A 96 -22.42 41.60 41.76
N LEU A 97 -22.14 42.50 40.81
CA LEU A 97 -23.09 43.41 40.19
C LEU A 97 -23.47 42.89 38.80
N GLN A 98 -24.66 42.27 38.69
CA GLN A 98 -25.19 41.76 37.42
C GLN A 98 -25.79 42.90 36.60
N MET A 99 -24.97 43.57 35.80
CA MET A 99 -25.34 44.71 34.95
C MET A 99 -24.24 44.99 33.93
N THR A 100 -24.52 45.86 32.95
CA THR A 100 -23.50 46.35 32.02
C THR A 100 -22.53 47.32 32.70
N PHE A 101 -21.37 47.55 32.09
CA PHE A 101 -20.36 48.46 32.64
C PHE A 101 -20.87 49.91 32.71
N ASP A 102 -21.64 50.34 31.70
CA ASP A 102 -22.24 51.68 31.66
C ASP A 102 -23.29 51.88 32.76
N GLU A 103 -24.14 50.88 33.01
CA GLU A 103 -25.14 50.95 34.10
C GLU A 103 -24.47 51.05 35.48
N ALA A 104 -23.29 50.43 35.63
CA ALA A 104 -22.56 50.45 36.88
C ALA A 104 -21.92 51.81 37.20
N LEU A 105 -21.66 52.68 36.20
CA LEU A 105 -21.03 53.99 36.40
C LEU A 105 -21.73 54.84 37.47
N ALA A 106 -23.06 54.83 37.50
CA ALA A 106 -23.86 55.59 38.46
C ALA A 106 -23.77 55.08 39.91
N ARG A 107 -23.15 53.91 40.14
CA ARG A 107 -22.96 53.30 41.47
C ARG A 107 -21.68 53.79 42.17
N PHE A 108 -20.78 54.46 41.45
CA PHE A 108 -19.47 54.85 41.95
C PHE A 108 -19.33 56.37 42.05
N GLN A 109 -18.64 56.83 43.09
CA GLN A 109 -18.35 58.25 43.26
C GLN A 109 -17.09 58.64 42.46
N PRO A 110 -17.05 59.82 41.82
CA PRO A 110 -15.85 60.31 41.14
C PRO A 110 -14.61 60.32 42.04
N GLY A 111 -13.47 59.89 41.49
CA GLY A 111 -12.18 59.91 42.20
C GLY A 111 -12.01 58.90 43.34
N THR A 112 -12.80 57.81 43.38
CA THR A 112 -12.77 56.85 44.50
C THR A 112 -12.14 55.50 44.17
N ILE A 113 -12.08 55.10 42.91
CA ILE A 113 -11.56 53.77 42.51
C ILE A 113 -10.04 53.79 42.51
N ASP A 114 -9.42 52.94 43.33
CA ASP A 114 -7.97 52.85 43.48
C ASP A 114 -7.35 51.74 42.59
N LEU A 115 -8.13 50.72 42.20
CA LEU A 115 -7.71 49.69 41.25
C LEU A 115 -8.88 49.33 40.31
N LEU A 116 -8.66 49.42 39.01
CA LEU A 116 -9.62 49.01 37.98
C LEU A 116 -9.01 47.88 37.14
N HIS A 117 -9.71 46.77 36.96
CA HIS A 117 -9.34 45.72 36.02
C HIS A 117 -10.35 45.66 34.89
N ILE A 118 -9.88 45.74 33.65
CA ILE A 118 -10.70 45.70 32.44
C ILE A 118 -10.37 44.42 31.68
N ASP A 119 -11.31 43.49 31.66
CA ASP A 119 -11.24 42.17 31.00
C ASP A 119 -12.61 41.86 30.35
N GLY A 120 -13.17 42.86 29.66
CA GLY A 120 -14.47 42.83 29.00
C GLY A 120 -14.37 42.56 27.50
N THR A 121 -15.22 43.16 26.67
CA THR A 121 -15.20 42.89 25.22
C THR A 121 -13.93 43.39 24.54
N HIS A 122 -13.23 42.48 23.85
CA HIS A 122 -11.86 42.65 23.38
C HIS A 122 -11.67 43.48 22.09
N THR A 123 -12.68 44.22 21.63
CA THR A 123 -12.54 45.13 20.47
C THR A 123 -11.90 46.45 20.88
N TYR A 124 -11.22 47.15 19.95
CA TYR A 124 -10.54 48.41 20.24
C TYR A 124 -11.52 49.48 20.73
N GLU A 125 -12.68 49.58 20.08
CA GLU A 125 -13.71 50.57 20.39
C GLU A 125 -14.34 50.32 21.76
N SER A 126 -14.63 49.06 22.11
CA SER A 126 -15.22 48.69 23.40
C SER A 126 -14.27 48.98 24.58
N VAL A 127 -13.04 48.46 24.52
CA VAL A 127 -12.08 48.64 25.62
C VAL A 127 -11.67 50.09 25.80
N LYS A 128 -11.64 50.88 24.72
CA LYS A 128 -11.41 52.33 24.78
C LYS A 128 -12.57 53.06 25.44
N HIS A 129 -13.81 52.76 25.06
CA HIS A 129 -15.00 53.33 25.69
C HIS A 129 -15.05 53.01 27.19
N ASP A 130 -14.75 51.77 27.58
CA ASP A 130 -14.70 51.36 28.98
C ASP A 130 -13.65 52.15 29.76
N PHE A 131 -12.43 52.28 29.22
CA PHE A 131 -11.38 53.07 29.87
C PHE A 131 -11.77 54.54 30.02
N GLU A 132 -12.25 55.19 28.95
CA GLU A 132 -12.60 56.61 28.95
C GLU A 132 -13.79 56.93 29.86
N SER A 133 -14.81 56.07 29.89
CA SER A 133 -16.01 56.25 30.71
C SER A 133 -15.74 56.07 32.20
N TRP A 134 -14.80 55.19 32.56
CA TRP A 134 -14.42 54.94 33.95
C TRP A 134 -13.30 55.87 34.46
N LEU A 135 -12.56 56.53 33.57
CA LEU A 135 -11.46 57.44 33.91
C LEU A 135 -11.83 58.51 34.96
N PRO A 136 -13.00 59.19 34.94
CA PRO A 136 -13.37 60.18 35.95
C PRO A 136 -13.61 59.60 37.36
N LEU A 137 -13.83 58.29 37.46
CA LEU A 137 -14.06 57.59 38.73
C LEU A 137 -12.75 57.17 39.42
N LEU A 138 -11.64 57.21 38.69
CA LEU A 138 -10.33 56.82 39.17
C LEU A 138 -9.75 57.85 40.15
N SER A 139 -9.22 57.36 41.27
CA SER A 139 -8.62 58.20 42.31
C SER A 139 -7.24 58.74 41.91
N SER A 140 -6.71 59.65 42.72
CA SER A 140 -5.34 60.14 42.53
C SER A 140 -4.26 59.07 42.75
N ARG A 141 -4.61 57.85 43.20
CA ARG A 141 -3.70 56.72 43.41
C ARG A 141 -3.95 55.55 42.45
N ALA A 142 -4.82 55.75 41.45
CA ALA A 142 -5.38 54.67 40.66
C ALA A 142 -4.35 53.91 39.80
N VAL A 143 -4.52 52.58 39.77
CA VAL A 143 -3.85 51.66 38.86
C VAL A 143 -4.92 50.98 38.00
N VAL A 144 -4.67 50.82 36.70
CA VAL A 144 -5.58 50.15 35.77
C VAL A 144 -4.89 48.93 35.16
N LEU A 145 -5.60 47.82 35.07
CA LEU A 145 -5.12 46.58 34.47
C LEU A 145 -5.88 46.29 33.17
N PHE A 146 -5.16 45.91 32.14
CA PHE A 146 -5.70 45.45 30.85
C PHE A 146 -5.20 44.04 30.56
N HIS A 147 -6.09 43.09 30.35
CA HIS A 147 -5.73 41.74 29.96
C HIS A 147 -5.70 41.60 28.42
N ASP A 148 -5.15 40.50 27.90
CA ASP A 148 -5.05 40.21 26.45
C ASP A 148 -4.26 41.23 25.59
N ILE A 149 -3.34 41.98 26.21
CA ILE A 149 -2.52 42.99 25.50
C ILE A 149 -1.55 42.39 24.46
N ASN A 150 -1.34 41.08 24.43
CA ASN A 150 -0.46 40.38 23.48
C ASN A 150 -1.22 39.59 22.40
N VAL A 151 -2.53 39.79 22.26
CA VAL A 151 -3.37 39.05 21.31
C VAL A 151 -3.51 39.81 19.97
N HIS A 152 -2.76 39.40 18.95
CA HIS A 152 -2.72 40.06 17.63
C HIS A 152 -3.49 39.28 16.54
N ARG A 153 -4.75 38.91 16.79
CA ARG A 153 -5.58 38.18 15.81
C ARG A 153 -6.98 38.77 15.68
N GLU A 154 -7.60 38.57 14.52
CA GLU A 154 -9.01 38.90 14.26
C GLU A 154 -9.35 40.37 14.61
N ASN A 155 -10.45 40.59 15.34
CA ASN A 155 -10.95 41.90 15.81
C ASN A 155 -10.46 42.27 17.23
N TYR A 156 -9.44 41.59 17.77
CA TYR A 156 -8.88 41.94 19.08
C TYR A 156 -8.10 43.27 19.00
N GLY A 157 -8.52 44.24 19.80
CA GLY A 157 -8.03 45.61 19.76
C GLY A 157 -7.37 46.11 21.05
N VAL A 158 -7.32 45.31 22.11
CA VAL A 158 -6.76 45.70 23.40
C VAL A 158 -5.27 46.07 23.30
N TRP A 159 -4.50 45.30 22.54
CA TRP A 159 -3.09 45.60 22.26
C TRP A 159 -2.89 46.98 21.61
N ARG A 160 -3.82 47.43 20.75
CA ARG A 160 -3.72 48.75 20.08
C ARG A 160 -3.91 49.88 21.07
N LEU A 161 -4.94 49.78 21.92
CA LEU A 161 -5.17 50.76 22.98
C LEU A 161 -4.01 50.76 23.98
N TRP A 162 -3.46 49.58 24.30
CA TRP A 162 -2.31 49.48 25.20
C TRP A 162 -1.07 50.22 24.66
N GLU A 163 -0.76 50.10 23.37
CA GLU A 163 0.34 50.84 22.74
C GLU A 163 0.13 52.37 22.82
N GLU A 164 -1.10 52.86 22.70
CA GLU A 164 -1.42 54.29 22.88
C GLU A 164 -1.27 54.75 24.34
N LEU A 165 -1.79 53.96 25.28
CA LEU A 165 -1.82 54.33 26.70
C LEU A 165 -0.45 54.26 27.37
N LYS A 166 0.41 53.31 26.97
CA LYS A 166 1.75 53.16 27.57
C LYS A 166 2.69 54.33 27.24
N GLU A 167 2.41 55.08 26.17
CA GLU A 167 3.12 56.32 25.85
C GLU A 167 2.65 57.50 26.74
N ALA A 168 1.38 57.48 27.14
CA ALA A 168 0.74 58.56 27.90
C ALA A 168 0.87 58.43 29.43
N TYR A 169 1.06 57.22 29.94
CA TYR A 169 1.11 56.92 31.38
C TYR A 169 2.27 56.00 31.76
N PRO A 170 2.79 56.08 33.00
CA PRO A 170 3.69 55.06 33.55
C PRO A 170 3.06 53.66 33.42
N SER A 171 3.83 52.69 32.90
CA SER A 171 3.28 51.39 32.52
C SER A 171 4.27 50.24 32.73
N PHE A 172 3.73 49.02 32.89
CA PHE A 172 4.48 47.77 32.92
C PHE A 172 3.64 46.67 32.27
N ASP A 173 4.24 45.84 31.42
CA ASP A 173 3.56 44.75 30.71
C ASP A 173 4.15 43.37 31.06
N PHE A 174 3.28 42.37 31.13
CA PHE A 174 3.63 40.95 31.11
C PHE A 174 3.32 40.35 29.75
N LEU A 175 4.14 39.39 29.32
CA LEU A 175 4.03 38.79 27.97
C LEU A 175 3.45 37.37 27.98
N HIS A 176 3.45 36.69 29.13
CA HIS A 176 2.87 35.37 29.30
C HIS A 176 1.35 35.46 29.51
N SER A 177 0.63 34.33 29.43
CA SER A 177 -0.82 34.30 29.68
C SER A 177 -1.58 35.36 28.87
N TYR A 178 -1.31 35.44 27.56
CA TYR A 178 -1.94 36.37 26.60
C TYR A 178 -1.70 37.87 26.87
N GLY A 179 -0.88 38.16 27.88
CA GLY A 179 -0.40 39.48 28.24
C GLY A 179 -1.24 40.16 29.31
N LEU A 180 -0.59 40.97 30.15
CA LEU A 180 -1.26 41.82 31.13
C LEU A 180 -0.55 43.18 31.18
N GLY A 181 -1.27 44.24 30.85
CA GLY A 181 -0.84 45.62 30.97
C GLY A 181 -1.21 46.21 32.33
N VAL A 182 -0.26 46.88 32.97
CA VAL A 182 -0.40 47.57 34.26
C VAL A 182 -0.13 49.06 34.05
N LEU A 183 -1.16 49.89 34.20
CA LEU A 183 -1.13 51.33 33.91
C LEU A 183 -1.25 52.16 35.18
N GLY A 184 -0.33 53.11 35.40
CA GLY A 184 -0.36 54.06 36.51
C GLY A 184 -1.07 55.36 36.14
N VAL A 185 -2.38 55.46 36.41
CA VAL A 185 -3.19 56.63 36.01
C VAL A 185 -3.19 57.74 37.06
N GLY A 186 -3.12 57.38 38.35
CA GLY A 186 -3.12 58.33 39.46
C GLY A 186 -1.85 59.17 39.53
N LYS A 187 -1.96 60.45 39.92
CA LYS A 187 -0.80 61.35 40.11
C LYS A 187 0.06 61.00 41.34
N ASN A 188 -0.48 60.25 42.29
CA ASN A 188 0.12 59.89 43.58
C ASN A 188 0.12 58.36 43.76
N LEU A 189 0.79 57.63 42.86
CA LEU A 189 0.83 56.17 42.89
C LEU A 189 1.40 55.62 44.21
N PRO A 190 0.92 54.46 44.70
CA PRO A 190 1.51 53.79 45.85
C PRO A 190 3.02 53.54 45.62
N PRO A 191 3.92 53.81 46.59
CA PRO A 191 5.36 53.78 46.36
C PRO A 191 5.90 52.49 45.76
N ARG A 192 5.37 51.33 46.21
CA ARG A 192 5.78 50.01 45.71
C ARG A 192 5.35 49.75 44.26
N VAL A 193 4.23 50.35 43.84
CA VAL A 193 3.74 50.28 42.46
C VAL A 193 4.53 51.27 41.59
N ALA A 194 4.81 52.47 42.08
CA ALA A 194 5.67 53.43 41.36
C ALA A 194 7.06 52.83 41.05
N THR A 195 7.66 52.10 42.01
CA THR A 195 8.94 51.41 41.80
C THR A 195 8.90 50.37 40.66
N LEU A 196 7.74 49.76 40.39
CA LEU A 196 7.58 48.82 39.28
C LEU A 196 7.78 49.53 37.93
N PHE A 197 7.24 50.74 37.79
CA PHE A 197 7.32 51.56 36.58
C PHE A 197 8.69 52.23 36.40
N GLU A 198 9.42 52.47 37.50
CA GLU A 198 10.78 53.04 37.48
C GLU A 198 11.89 52.01 37.24
N SER A 199 11.54 50.74 37.00
CA SER A 199 12.52 49.66 36.82
C SER A 199 13.30 49.79 35.50
N ASN A 200 14.60 49.51 35.53
CA ASN A 200 15.42 49.42 34.32
C ASN A 200 15.10 48.14 33.52
N SER A 201 15.58 48.05 32.28
CA SER A 201 15.25 46.93 31.36
C SER A 201 15.60 45.54 31.93
N GLU A 202 16.70 45.43 32.68
CA GLU A 202 17.16 44.18 33.29
C GLU A 202 16.27 43.74 34.47
N LEU A 203 15.90 44.68 35.35
CA LEU A 203 14.99 44.42 36.46
C LEU A 203 13.58 44.12 35.96
N ALA A 204 13.11 44.84 34.93
CA ALA A 204 11.82 44.58 34.30
C ALA A 204 11.76 43.16 33.70
N ALA A 205 12.81 42.72 33.00
CA ALA A 205 12.92 41.35 32.49
C ALA A 205 12.92 40.31 33.63
N THR A 206 13.62 40.59 34.72
CA THR A 206 13.65 39.72 35.91
C THR A 206 12.27 39.58 36.56
N VAL A 207 11.54 40.69 36.70
CA VAL A 207 10.18 40.70 37.24
C VAL A 207 9.21 39.93 36.33
N ARG A 208 9.26 40.16 35.02
CA ARG A 208 8.46 39.39 34.03
C ARG A 208 8.72 37.89 34.15
N ASN A 209 9.99 37.49 34.18
CA ASN A 209 10.37 36.08 34.28
C ASN A 209 9.89 35.44 35.60
N LEU A 210 10.06 36.14 36.73
CA LEU A 210 9.63 35.64 38.04
C LEU A 210 8.12 35.33 38.05
N PHE A 211 7.29 36.27 37.60
CA PHE A 211 5.84 36.09 37.59
C PHE A 211 5.38 35.09 36.53
N SER A 212 6.05 34.99 35.38
CA SER A 212 5.80 33.95 34.38
C SER A 212 6.02 32.55 34.96
N VAL A 213 7.18 32.31 35.59
CA VAL A 213 7.50 31.00 36.19
C VAL A 213 6.53 30.62 37.32
N LEU A 214 6.12 31.59 38.15
CA LEU A 214 5.13 31.34 39.19
C LEU A 214 3.75 31.01 38.60
N GLY A 215 3.34 31.70 37.52
CA GLY A 215 2.11 31.42 36.80
C GLY A 215 2.11 30.06 36.08
N GLU A 216 3.22 29.70 35.46
CA GLU A 216 3.42 28.40 34.80
C GLU A 216 3.26 27.23 35.77
N ARG A 217 3.75 27.35 37.00
CA ARG A 217 3.57 26.31 38.02
C ARG A 217 2.10 26.06 38.36
N LEU A 218 1.29 27.12 38.43
CA LEU A 218 -0.15 27.00 38.70
C LEU A 218 -0.88 26.35 37.52
N THR A 219 -0.56 26.78 36.28
CA THR A 219 -1.17 26.21 35.08
C THR A 219 -0.74 24.76 34.83
N ALA A 220 0.51 24.40 35.13
CA ALA A 220 1.00 23.02 35.04
C ALA A 220 0.32 22.08 36.06
N GLY A 221 0.11 22.53 37.30
CA GLY A 221 -0.61 21.76 38.32
C GLY A 221 -2.04 21.43 37.90
N LEU A 222 -2.77 22.41 37.36
CA LEU A 222 -4.14 22.22 36.86
C LEU A 222 -4.21 21.23 35.69
N ARG A 223 -3.23 21.28 34.78
CA ARG A 223 -3.13 20.32 33.66
C ARG A 223 -2.87 18.90 34.18
N SER A 224 -2.00 18.74 35.17
CA SER A 224 -1.69 17.43 35.77
C SER A 224 -2.91 16.79 36.43
N GLU A 225 -3.65 17.56 37.24
CA GLU A 225 -4.87 17.06 37.89
C GLU A 225 -5.97 16.71 36.86
N ALA A 226 -6.08 17.49 35.78
CA ALA A 226 -7.00 17.19 34.67
C ALA A 226 -6.65 15.87 33.97
N PHE A 227 -5.38 15.69 33.63
CA PHE A 227 -4.89 14.48 32.96
C PHE A 227 -5.01 13.24 33.86
N GLU A 228 -4.80 13.36 35.16
CA GLU A 228 -4.98 12.24 36.10
C GLU A 228 -6.45 11.80 36.19
N LYS A 229 -7.38 12.76 36.20
CA LYS A 229 -8.82 12.47 36.23
C LYS A 229 -9.29 11.81 34.94
N GLU A 230 -8.82 12.30 33.78
CA GLU A 230 -9.10 11.71 32.46
C GLU A 230 -8.48 10.32 32.32
N ALA A 231 -7.23 10.14 32.74
CA ALA A 231 -6.57 8.84 32.77
C ALA A 231 -7.29 7.83 33.69
N GLY A 232 -7.85 8.29 34.82
CA GLY A 232 -8.67 7.46 35.71
C GLY A 232 -9.99 7.01 35.07
N ALA A 233 -10.65 7.91 34.33
CA ALA A 233 -11.87 7.60 33.59
C ALA A 233 -11.58 6.60 32.46
N LEU A 234 -10.54 6.85 31.65
CA LEU A 234 -10.12 5.97 30.58
C LEU A 234 -9.66 4.60 31.08
N ARG A 235 -9.03 4.52 32.26
CA ARG A 235 -8.68 3.23 32.89
C ARG A 235 -9.91 2.45 33.33
N SER A 236 -10.93 3.13 33.86
CA SER A 236 -12.20 2.50 34.24
C SER A 236 -12.94 1.98 33.02
N GLU A 237 -12.98 2.76 31.94
CA GLU A 237 -13.57 2.38 30.66
C GLU A 237 -12.81 1.22 30.00
N ALA A 238 -11.48 1.27 29.99
CA ALA A 238 -10.64 0.17 29.50
C ALA A 238 -10.85 -1.12 30.31
N CYS A 239 -11.06 -1.03 31.62
CA CYS A 239 -11.38 -2.17 32.47
C CYS A 239 -12.75 -2.78 32.09
N ALA A 240 -13.76 -1.94 31.89
CA ALA A 240 -15.09 -2.37 31.46
C ALA A 240 -15.07 -3.02 30.06
N LEU A 241 -14.36 -2.42 29.09
CA LEU A 241 -14.17 -2.98 27.76
C LEU A 241 -13.42 -4.31 27.80
N ARG A 242 -12.39 -4.43 28.65
CA ARG A 242 -11.63 -5.68 28.80
C ARG A 242 -12.47 -6.81 29.38
N SER A 243 -13.38 -6.50 30.31
CA SER A 243 -14.36 -7.46 30.81
C SER A 243 -15.32 -7.90 29.69
N ALA A 244 -15.86 -6.95 28.92
CA ALA A 244 -16.78 -7.24 27.83
C ALA A 244 -16.15 -8.09 26.71
N VAL A 245 -14.88 -7.83 26.38
CA VAL A 245 -14.10 -8.66 25.42
C VAL A 245 -13.91 -10.07 25.94
N ASN A 246 -13.61 -10.22 27.24
CA ASN A 246 -13.44 -11.54 27.85
C ASN A 246 -14.75 -12.34 27.85
N ASP A 247 -15.88 -11.67 28.14
CA ASP A 247 -17.21 -12.28 28.07
C ASP A 247 -17.58 -12.69 26.63
N GLN A 248 -17.24 -11.88 25.63
CA GLN A 248 -17.42 -12.24 24.21
C GLN A 248 -16.55 -13.42 23.79
N GLU A 249 -15.30 -13.51 24.25
CA GLU A 249 -14.43 -14.63 23.89
C GLU A 249 -14.90 -15.94 24.55
N VAL A 250 -15.45 -15.87 25.77
CA VAL A 250 -16.12 -17.01 26.42
C VAL A 250 -17.35 -17.46 25.63
N GLN A 251 -18.20 -16.52 25.19
CA GLN A 251 -19.38 -16.85 24.35
C GLN A 251 -18.97 -17.46 23.00
N LYS A 252 -17.93 -16.94 22.37
CA LYS A 252 -17.40 -17.44 21.10
C LYS A 252 -16.80 -18.83 21.26
N GLN A 253 -16.13 -19.11 22.38
CA GLN A 253 -15.62 -20.45 22.68
C GLN A 253 -16.76 -21.45 22.88
N ALA A 254 -17.81 -21.08 23.64
CA ALA A 254 -19.00 -21.91 23.79
C ALA A 254 -19.68 -22.20 22.44
N LEU A 255 -19.77 -21.21 21.54
CA LEU A 255 -20.33 -21.38 20.20
C LEU A 255 -19.44 -22.29 19.32
N ARG A 256 -18.10 -22.19 19.44
CA ARG A 256 -17.16 -23.10 18.76
C ARG A 256 -17.33 -24.53 19.23
N ASP A 257 -17.47 -24.76 20.52
CA ASP A 257 -17.66 -26.10 21.10
C ASP A 257 -19.01 -26.69 20.63
N GLN A 258 -20.06 -25.86 20.58
CA GLN A 258 -21.36 -26.26 20.03
C GLN A 258 -21.28 -26.62 18.54
N ASN A 259 -20.59 -25.81 17.72
CA ASN A 259 -20.40 -26.08 16.30
C ASN A 259 -19.55 -27.33 16.07
N ALA A 260 -18.52 -27.56 16.89
CA ALA A 260 -17.71 -28.77 16.83
C ALA A 260 -18.54 -30.02 17.13
N ALA A 261 -19.42 -29.97 18.13
CA ALA A 261 -20.35 -31.06 18.45
C ALA A 261 -21.35 -31.32 17.30
N GLN A 262 -21.90 -30.26 16.69
CA GLN A 262 -22.78 -30.38 15.52
C GLN A 262 -22.06 -30.98 14.30
N LEU A 263 -20.84 -30.55 14.02
CA LEU A 263 -20.01 -31.11 12.94
C LEU A 263 -19.73 -32.59 13.17
N GLN A 264 -19.42 -32.99 14.40
CA GLN A 264 -19.17 -34.39 14.73
C GLN A 264 -20.43 -35.26 14.56
N ALA A 265 -21.61 -34.73 14.91
CA ALA A 265 -22.88 -35.40 14.69
C ALA A 265 -23.17 -35.56 13.18
N LEU A 266 -23.01 -34.49 12.40
CA LEU A 266 -23.22 -34.50 10.95
C LEU A 266 -22.23 -35.45 10.25
N GLN A 267 -20.97 -35.46 10.69
CA GLN A 267 -19.95 -36.37 10.17
C GLN A 267 -20.31 -37.83 10.44
N SER A 268 -20.87 -38.11 11.62
CA SER A 268 -21.33 -39.46 11.98
C SER A 268 -22.51 -39.90 11.11
N GLU A 269 -23.44 -38.98 10.80
CA GLU A 269 -24.57 -39.22 9.91
C GLU A 269 -24.12 -39.45 8.45
N ILE A 270 -23.19 -38.64 7.95
CA ILE A 270 -22.58 -38.82 6.62
C ILE A 270 -21.86 -40.18 6.55
N ASN A 271 -21.11 -40.55 7.59
CA ASN A 271 -20.41 -41.84 7.64
C ASN A 271 -21.38 -43.03 7.71
N ALA A 272 -22.54 -42.87 8.34
CA ALA A 272 -23.60 -43.88 8.34
C ALA A 272 -24.25 -43.99 6.95
N GLY A 273 -24.58 -42.86 6.31
CA GLY A 273 -25.12 -42.82 4.95
C GLY A 273 -24.15 -43.40 3.91
N LYS A 274 -22.85 -43.10 4.04
CA LYS A 274 -21.80 -43.68 3.18
C LYS A 274 -21.74 -45.20 3.30
N ARG A 275 -21.81 -45.74 4.51
CA ARG A 275 -21.83 -47.20 4.74
C ARG A 275 -23.08 -47.86 4.14
N ASP A 276 -24.25 -47.24 4.25
CA ASP A 276 -25.48 -47.75 3.61
C ASP A 276 -25.36 -47.73 2.08
N LEU A 277 -24.80 -46.64 1.52
CA LEU A 277 -24.57 -46.52 0.08
C LEU A 277 -23.56 -47.55 -0.44
N GLU A 278 -22.47 -47.79 0.29
CA GLU A 278 -21.47 -48.82 -0.03
C GLU A 278 -22.08 -50.23 0.02
N ALA A 279 -22.95 -50.51 0.99
CA ALA A 279 -23.66 -51.78 1.09
C ALA A 279 -24.64 -51.98 -0.09
N ARG A 280 -25.39 -50.95 -0.47
CA ARG A 280 -26.26 -50.97 -1.66
C ARG A 280 -25.46 -51.16 -2.94
N PHE A 281 -24.37 -50.43 -3.10
CA PHE A 281 -23.50 -50.55 -4.26
C PHE A 281 -22.87 -51.94 -4.37
N ALA A 282 -22.47 -52.55 -3.26
CA ALA A 282 -21.97 -53.93 -3.23
C ALA A 282 -23.05 -54.94 -3.63
N SER A 283 -24.29 -54.76 -3.14
CA SER A 283 -25.45 -55.59 -3.52
C SER A 283 -25.78 -55.46 -5.01
N ASP A 284 -25.85 -54.23 -5.53
CA ASP A 284 -26.15 -53.97 -6.94
C ASP A 284 -25.05 -54.53 -7.85
N ASN A 285 -23.77 -54.41 -7.45
CA ASN A 285 -22.67 -55.04 -8.18
C ASN A 285 -22.75 -56.57 -8.18
N ALA A 286 -23.17 -57.18 -7.07
CA ALA A 286 -23.36 -58.63 -7.01
C ALA A 286 -24.50 -59.08 -7.94
N GLN A 287 -25.60 -58.33 -7.99
CA GLN A 287 -26.71 -58.59 -8.91
C GLN A 287 -26.30 -58.41 -10.38
N LEU A 288 -25.55 -57.36 -10.70
CA LEU A 288 -25.03 -57.11 -12.05
C LEU A 288 -24.06 -58.20 -12.50
N ARG A 289 -23.19 -58.70 -11.60
CA ARG A 289 -22.30 -59.83 -11.90
C ARG A 289 -23.07 -61.11 -12.17
N ALA A 290 -24.08 -61.43 -11.35
CA ALA A 290 -24.93 -62.59 -11.57
C ALA A 290 -25.74 -62.48 -12.88
N ALA A 291 -26.25 -61.30 -13.22
CA ALA A 291 -26.94 -61.04 -14.48
C ALA A 291 -26.00 -61.17 -15.69
N ALA A 292 -24.76 -60.67 -15.59
CA ALA A 292 -23.74 -60.80 -16.63
C ALA A 292 -23.33 -62.27 -16.86
N GLU A 293 -23.23 -63.06 -15.79
CA GLU A 293 -22.92 -64.49 -15.88
C GLU A 293 -24.07 -65.30 -16.50
N SER A 294 -25.32 -64.99 -16.14
CA SER A 294 -26.51 -65.55 -16.78
C SER A 294 -26.59 -65.20 -18.27
N ALA A 295 -26.32 -63.93 -18.63
CA ALA A 295 -26.28 -63.50 -20.02
C ALA A 295 -25.15 -64.19 -20.82
N ARG A 296 -24.00 -64.42 -20.20
CA ARG A 296 -22.90 -65.18 -20.80
C ARG A 296 -23.29 -66.64 -21.04
N LEU A 297 -23.94 -67.30 -20.08
CA LEU A 297 -24.43 -68.68 -20.25
C LEU A 297 -25.50 -68.78 -21.34
N GLN A 298 -26.39 -67.78 -21.45
CA GLN A 298 -27.35 -67.70 -22.55
C GLN A 298 -26.66 -67.50 -23.90
N LYS A 299 -25.64 -66.65 -23.98
CA LYS A 299 -24.82 -66.48 -25.17
C LYS A 299 -24.14 -67.80 -25.59
N ASP A 300 -23.50 -68.50 -24.66
CA ASP A 300 -22.82 -69.77 -24.92
C ASP A 300 -23.81 -70.90 -25.32
N SER A 301 -25.06 -70.82 -24.84
CA SER A 301 -26.17 -71.69 -25.28
C SER A 301 -26.57 -71.40 -26.72
N VAL A 302 -26.76 -70.12 -27.06
CA VAL A 302 -27.12 -69.68 -28.42
C VAL A 302 -26.00 -69.96 -29.42
N GLU A 303 -24.74 -69.77 -29.04
CA GLU A 303 -23.59 -70.08 -29.91
C GLU A 303 -23.48 -71.59 -30.18
N ARG A 304 -23.77 -72.44 -29.19
CA ARG A 304 -23.86 -73.90 -29.40
C ARG A 304 -25.01 -74.29 -30.32
N ALA A 305 -26.20 -73.71 -30.13
CA ALA A 305 -27.34 -73.94 -31.01
C ALA A 305 -27.07 -73.44 -32.44
N LEU A 306 -26.38 -72.32 -32.59
CA LEU A 306 -25.95 -71.78 -33.89
C LEU A 306 -24.94 -72.70 -34.56
N HIS A 307 -23.98 -73.24 -33.81
CA HIS A 307 -23.02 -74.21 -34.32
C HIS A 307 -23.71 -75.50 -34.81
N GLU A 308 -24.65 -76.05 -34.03
CA GLU A 308 -25.48 -77.18 -34.45
C GLU A 308 -26.28 -76.89 -35.73
N LYS A 309 -26.87 -75.69 -35.82
CA LYS A 309 -27.62 -75.28 -37.02
C LYS A 309 -26.71 -75.12 -38.23
N ASN A 310 -25.49 -74.61 -38.05
CA ASN A 310 -24.50 -74.52 -39.13
C ASN A 310 -24.04 -75.89 -39.60
N VAL A 311 -23.83 -76.85 -38.70
CA VAL A 311 -23.51 -78.24 -39.06
C VAL A 311 -24.68 -78.88 -39.84
N GLN A 312 -25.92 -78.67 -39.40
CA GLN A 312 -27.13 -79.11 -40.14
C GLN A 312 -27.24 -78.44 -41.51
N LEU A 313 -26.88 -77.16 -41.62
CA LEU A 313 -26.89 -76.41 -42.86
C LEU A 313 -25.82 -76.93 -43.84
N GLU A 314 -24.62 -77.22 -43.36
CA GLU A 314 -23.55 -77.84 -44.15
C GLU A 314 -23.94 -79.24 -44.63
N GLU A 315 -24.62 -80.02 -43.79
CA GLU A 315 -25.11 -81.35 -44.15
C GLU A 315 -26.24 -81.29 -45.18
N MET A 316 -27.17 -80.34 -45.04
CA MET A 316 -28.18 -80.03 -46.07
C MET A 316 -27.52 -79.56 -47.37
N HIS A 317 -26.50 -78.70 -47.29
CA HIS A 317 -25.78 -78.22 -48.46
C HIS A 317 -25.06 -79.37 -49.18
N ARG A 318 -24.49 -80.32 -48.43
CA ARG A 318 -23.89 -81.55 -48.97
C ARG A 318 -24.94 -82.42 -49.67
N LYS A 319 -26.12 -82.59 -49.07
CA LYS A 319 -27.26 -83.31 -49.68
C LYS A 319 -27.80 -82.58 -50.91
N PHE A 320 -27.85 -81.26 -50.90
CA PHE A 320 -28.24 -80.44 -52.05
C PHE A 320 -27.25 -80.58 -53.22
N LEU A 321 -25.95 -80.58 -52.94
CA LEU A 321 -24.90 -80.84 -53.93
C LEU A 321 -24.99 -82.27 -54.48
N GLU A 322 -25.39 -83.25 -53.67
CA GLU A 322 -25.62 -84.63 -54.12
C GLU A 322 -26.86 -84.73 -55.02
N VAL A 323 -27.95 -84.04 -54.69
CA VAL A 323 -29.14 -83.93 -55.54
C VAL A 323 -28.80 -83.23 -56.85
N GLN A 324 -28.01 -82.15 -56.83
CA GLN A 324 -27.53 -81.51 -58.06
C GLN A 324 -26.67 -82.46 -58.90
N ARG A 325 -25.78 -83.26 -58.30
CA ARG A 325 -25.01 -84.29 -59.03
C ARG A 325 -25.91 -85.35 -59.65
N ARG A 326 -26.96 -85.80 -58.95
CA ARG A 326 -27.96 -86.75 -59.48
C ARG A 326 -28.79 -86.12 -60.61
N SER A 327 -29.17 -84.85 -60.50
CA SER A 327 -29.83 -84.11 -61.59
C SER A 327 -28.92 -83.92 -62.81
N PHE A 328 -27.63 -83.66 -62.61
CA PHE A 328 -26.65 -83.60 -63.72
C PHE A 328 -26.42 -84.97 -64.37
N ALA A 329 -26.46 -86.07 -63.61
CA ALA A 329 -26.41 -87.44 -64.15
C ALA A 329 -27.68 -87.83 -64.92
N ALA A 330 -28.87 -87.46 -64.41
CA ALA A 330 -30.14 -87.67 -65.10
C ALA A 330 -30.28 -86.84 -66.38
N ILE A 331 -29.75 -85.61 -66.41
CA ILE A 331 -29.68 -84.78 -67.63
C ILE A 331 -28.74 -85.41 -68.68
N ARG A 332 -27.69 -86.12 -68.25
CA ARG A 332 -26.80 -86.86 -69.14
C ARG A 332 -27.46 -88.11 -69.73
N GLU A 333 -28.21 -88.87 -68.93
CA GLU A 333 -29.01 -90.01 -69.40
C GLU A 333 -30.17 -89.59 -70.34
N ILE A 334 -30.80 -88.45 -70.08
CA ILE A 334 -31.83 -87.88 -70.99
C ILE A 334 -31.21 -87.43 -72.32
N ASN A 335 -29.98 -86.89 -72.33
CA ASN A 335 -29.29 -86.51 -73.56
C ASN A 335 -28.76 -87.74 -74.34
N GLU A 336 -28.33 -88.81 -73.66
CA GLU A 336 -27.95 -90.08 -74.29
C GLU A 336 -29.16 -90.87 -74.85
N ALA A 337 -30.35 -90.72 -74.26
CA ALA A 337 -31.64 -91.23 -74.78
C ALA A 337 -32.19 -90.40 -75.98
N ARG A 338 -31.83 -89.11 -76.07
CA ARG A 338 -32.25 -88.21 -77.15
C ARG A 338 -31.45 -88.42 -78.45
N GLU A 339 -30.20 -88.86 -78.33
CA GLU A 339 -29.33 -89.23 -79.45
C GLU A 339 -29.76 -90.57 -80.11
N SER A 340 -30.32 -91.49 -79.30
CA SER A 340 -30.83 -92.79 -79.77
C SER A 340 -32.24 -92.71 -80.39
N PHE A 341 -33.04 -91.69 -80.03
CA PHE A 341 -34.33 -91.38 -80.70
C PHE A 341 -34.13 -90.69 -82.06
N ARG A 342 -33.07 -89.86 -82.21
CA ARG A 342 -32.71 -89.18 -83.47
C ARG A 342 -32.28 -90.14 -84.60
N VAL A 343 -31.77 -91.33 -84.25
CA VAL A 343 -31.39 -92.39 -85.20
C VAL A 343 -32.60 -93.26 -85.61
N ALA A 344 -33.69 -93.25 -84.83
CA ALA A 344 -34.95 -93.94 -85.16
C ALA A 344 -35.90 -93.06 -86.01
N GLU A 345 -35.80 -91.73 -85.89
CA GLU A 345 -36.64 -90.76 -86.61
C GLU A 345 -36.19 -90.55 -88.07
N ALA A 346 -34.91 -90.81 -88.39
CA ALA A 346 -34.36 -90.75 -89.74
C ALA A 346 -34.77 -91.93 -90.66
N LYS A 347 -35.47 -92.95 -90.13
CA LYS A 347 -35.97 -94.11 -90.90
C LYS A 347 -37.48 -94.09 -91.14
N ALA A 348 -38.23 -93.20 -90.47
CA ALA A 348 -39.68 -93.08 -90.58
C ALA A 348 -40.13 -91.99 -91.59
N HIS A 349 -39.20 -91.18 -92.10
CA HIS A 349 -39.45 -90.14 -93.12
C HIS A 349 -39.57 -90.68 -94.56
N ASN A 350 -39.53 -92.01 -94.75
CA ASN A 350 -39.79 -92.67 -96.05
C ASN A 350 -41.20 -93.27 -96.17
N LEU A 351 -42.12 -92.98 -95.23
CA LEU A 351 -43.54 -93.35 -95.31
C LEU A 351 -44.45 -92.12 -95.25
N GLU A 352 -43.96 -91.00 -95.78
CA GLU A 352 -44.73 -89.78 -96.05
C GLU A 352 -45.29 -89.76 -97.49
N GLN A 353 -45.46 -90.90 -98.15
CA GLN A 353 -45.90 -90.89 -99.54
C GLN A 353 -46.90 -91.98 -99.88
N ASP A 354 -47.98 -92.13 -99.10
CA ASP A 354 -49.12 -92.88 -99.67
C ASP A 354 -50.54 -92.61 -99.17
N MET A 355 -50.87 -91.56 -98.39
CA MET A 355 -52.30 -91.22 -98.32
C MET A 355 -52.63 -89.77 -97.97
N VAL A 356 -52.47 -88.94 -98.98
CA VAL A 356 -53.37 -87.81 -99.24
C VAL A 356 -54.75 -88.38 -99.56
N LYS A 357 -55.73 -88.14 -98.69
CA LYS A 357 -57.15 -87.87 -99.01
C LYS A 357 -57.97 -88.16 -97.78
N VAL A 358 -58.43 -87.10 -97.13
CA VAL A 358 -59.83 -86.82 -96.81
C VAL A 358 -59.76 -85.71 -95.76
N VAL A 359 -59.91 -84.45 -96.18
CA VAL A 359 -61.23 -83.84 -96.40
C VAL A 359 -61.96 -83.87 -95.06
N GLU A 360 -61.84 -82.82 -94.28
CA GLU A 360 -62.63 -81.59 -94.40
C GLU A 360 -63.48 -81.50 -93.13
N GLU A 361 -64.02 -80.32 -92.93
CA GLU A 361 -65.20 -80.02 -92.12
C GLU A 361 -65.01 -79.81 -90.60
N GLY A 362 -65.31 -78.56 -90.24
CA GLY A 362 -65.84 -78.20 -88.93
C GLY A 362 -65.01 -77.15 -88.19
N ALA A 363 -64.60 -76.04 -88.82
CA ALA A 363 -65.50 -74.91 -89.02
C ALA A 363 -66.58 -74.80 -87.93
N SER A 364 -66.35 -73.94 -86.95
CA SER A 364 -67.11 -72.68 -86.82
C SER A 364 -66.97 -72.22 -85.36
N ALA A 365 -66.21 -71.16 -85.12
CA ALA A 365 -66.60 -69.79 -85.41
C ALA A 365 -67.76 -69.36 -84.53
N GLN A 366 -67.47 -68.26 -83.83
CA GLN A 366 -68.42 -67.18 -83.72
C GLN A 366 -69.75 -67.56 -83.06
N ARG A 367 -69.88 -67.07 -81.83
CA ARG A 367 -70.51 -65.75 -81.68
C ARG A 367 -70.15 -65.26 -80.29
N ARG A 368 -69.18 -64.35 -80.22
CA ARG A 368 -69.39 -62.90 -80.39
C ARG A 368 -70.31 -62.39 -79.30
N ALA A 369 -69.74 -61.42 -78.59
CA ALA A 369 -70.44 -60.27 -78.08
C ALA A 369 -71.43 -60.66 -76.96
N THR A 370 -71.70 -59.82 -76.00
CA THR A 370 -72.02 -58.42 -76.16
C THR A 370 -72.00 -57.85 -74.75
N GLU A 371 -71.69 -56.56 -74.63
CA GLU A 371 -72.20 -55.71 -73.55
C GLU A 371 -71.74 -56.10 -72.13
N ALA A 372 -70.65 -55.56 -71.58
CA ALA A 372 -70.30 -54.14 -71.63
C ALA A 372 -71.53 -53.22 -71.51
N THR A 373 -72.46 -53.60 -70.66
CA THR A 373 -73.36 -52.66 -70.01
C THR A 373 -74.04 -53.41 -68.87
N GLU A 374 -73.88 -53.03 -67.62
CA GLU A 374 -74.13 -51.70 -67.04
C GLU A 374 -75.07 -52.00 -65.89
N LEU A 375 -75.14 -51.04 -64.97
CA LEU A 375 -76.27 -50.93 -64.07
C LEU A 375 -76.35 -52.03 -63.02
N LEU A 376 -75.60 -51.83 -61.94
CA LEU A 376 -76.03 -50.79 -61.01
C LEU A 376 -75.24 -50.90 -59.73
N ARG A 377 -74.51 -49.80 -59.50
CA ARG A 377 -74.50 -49.17 -58.19
C ARG A 377 -73.47 -49.82 -57.25
N GLN A 378 -72.33 -49.15 -57.19
CA GLN A 378 -71.72 -48.64 -55.96
C GLN A 378 -70.19 -48.69 -56.01
N ILE A 379 -69.61 -48.15 -57.08
CA ILE A 379 -68.28 -47.52 -56.96
C ILE A 379 -68.39 -46.11 -57.55
N GLU A 380 -69.26 -45.33 -56.91
CA GLU A 380 -69.27 -43.88 -57.05
C GLU A 380 -68.21 -43.29 -56.10
N ASN A 381 -67.17 -42.75 -56.74
CA ASN A 381 -66.64 -41.43 -56.46
C ASN A 381 -65.86 -41.24 -55.15
N SER A 382 -64.52 -41.35 -55.22
CA SER A 382 -63.62 -40.21 -55.48
C SER A 382 -63.43 -39.30 -54.27
N THR A 383 -62.23 -39.24 -53.71
CA THR A 383 -61.67 -38.00 -53.10
C THR A 383 -60.23 -38.17 -52.63
N PHE A 384 -59.27 -38.31 -53.55
CA PHE A 384 -57.88 -37.99 -53.21
C PHE A 384 -57.07 -37.31 -54.35
N TRP A 385 -57.67 -37.18 -55.54
CA TRP A 385 -57.04 -36.57 -56.73
C TRP A 385 -57.84 -35.41 -57.35
N LYS A 386 -58.72 -34.73 -56.58
CA LYS A 386 -59.45 -33.53 -57.03
C LYS A 386 -59.38 -32.32 -56.09
N ALA A 387 -58.51 -32.29 -55.09
CA ALA A 387 -58.41 -31.15 -54.15
C ALA A 387 -57.11 -30.32 -54.22
N SER A 388 -56.15 -30.63 -55.11
CA SER A 388 -54.89 -29.87 -55.16
C SER A 388 -54.50 -29.30 -56.53
N PHE A 389 -55.35 -29.48 -57.55
CA PHE A 389 -55.07 -29.04 -58.92
C PHE A 389 -55.46 -27.57 -59.26
N PRO A 390 -56.44 -26.89 -58.60
CA PRO A 390 -56.72 -25.49 -58.91
C PRO A 390 -55.88 -24.48 -58.11
N LEU A 391 -54.98 -24.91 -57.21
CA LEU A 391 -54.03 -24.02 -56.52
C LEU A 391 -52.59 -24.12 -57.06
N ARG A 392 -52.41 -24.80 -58.20
CA ARG A 392 -51.15 -24.81 -58.98
C ARG A 392 -51.20 -23.92 -60.23
N ARG A 393 -52.31 -23.22 -60.47
CA ARG A 393 -52.46 -22.30 -61.62
C ARG A 393 -52.48 -20.82 -61.23
N ALA A 394 -52.36 -20.48 -59.94
CA ALA A 394 -52.13 -19.13 -59.47
C ALA A 394 -50.91 -19.12 -58.56
N LEU A 395 -49.72 -19.06 -59.18
CA LEU A 395 -48.46 -18.48 -58.70
C LEU A 395 -47.27 -18.93 -59.57
N ALA A 396 -47.50 -19.09 -60.88
CA ALA A 396 -46.48 -18.99 -61.90
C ALA A 396 -46.24 -17.49 -62.20
N SER A 397 -45.52 -16.83 -61.31
CA SER A 397 -44.69 -15.64 -61.55
C SER A 397 -44.25 -15.07 -60.20
N GLN A 398 -42.96 -14.69 -60.10
CA GLN A 398 -42.30 -13.91 -59.03
C GLN A 398 -41.32 -14.64 -58.08
N SER A 399 -40.46 -13.85 -57.44
CA SER A 399 -38.99 -13.87 -57.60
C SER A 399 -38.18 -14.50 -56.42
N PRO A 400 -36.82 -14.61 -56.53
CA PRO A 400 -35.93 -15.21 -55.52
C PRO A 400 -35.95 -14.59 -54.11
N ALA A 401 -36.71 -13.51 -53.90
CA ALA A 401 -36.93 -12.87 -52.61
C ALA A 401 -37.92 -13.62 -51.69
N ALA A 402 -38.73 -14.56 -52.20
CA ALA A 402 -39.72 -15.27 -51.39
C ALA A 402 -39.17 -16.50 -50.63
N ARG A 403 -38.04 -17.08 -51.07
CA ARG A 403 -37.46 -18.30 -50.46
C ARG A 403 -36.59 -18.05 -49.22
N ARG A 404 -36.16 -16.82 -48.96
CA ARG A 404 -35.39 -16.46 -47.74
C ARG A 404 -36.27 -16.12 -46.52
N ARG A 405 -37.58 -15.93 -46.69
CA ARG A 405 -38.53 -15.63 -45.58
C ARG A 405 -39.09 -16.87 -44.87
N ALA A 406 -39.07 -18.06 -45.48
CA ALA A 406 -39.65 -19.26 -44.88
C ALA A 406 -38.76 -19.95 -43.82
N ARG A 407 -37.44 -19.72 -43.82
CA ARG A 407 -36.52 -20.31 -42.82
C ARG A 407 -36.35 -19.49 -41.53
N ARG A 408 -36.92 -18.28 -41.46
CA ARG A 408 -36.93 -17.43 -40.25
C ARG A 408 -38.18 -17.63 -39.38
N LEU A 409 -39.18 -18.39 -39.82
CA LEU A 409 -40.46 -18.53 -39.12
C LEU A 409 -40.56 -19.76 -38.18
N LEU A 410 -39.61 -20.69 -38.21
CA LEU A 410 -39.64 -21.87 -37.33
C LEU A 410 -38.79 -21.76 -36.05
N ARG A 411 -38.03 -20.65 -35.88
CA ARG A 411 -37.39 -20.31 -34.59
C ARG A 411 -38.21 -19.34 -33.74
N LEU A 412 -39.24 -18.74 -34.33
CA LEU A 412 -40.15 -17.78 -33.66
C LEU A 412 -41.29 -18.47 -32.88
N ALA A 413 -41.58 -19.74 -33.17
CA ALA A 413 -42.63 -20.50 -32.48
C ALA A 413 -42.22 -21.03 -31.09
N TRP A 414 -40.92 -21.07 -30.77
CA TRP A 414 -40.45 -21.52 -29.45
C TRP A 414 -40.42 -20.38 -28.41
N TRP A 415 -40.20 -19.15 -28.87
CA TRP A 415 -40.13 -17.96 -28.00
C TRP A 415 -41.51 -17.45 -27.56
N THR A 416 -42.59 -17.98 -28.16
CA THR A 416 -43.98 -17.69 -27.82
C THR A 416 -44.52 -18.56 -26.67
N ILE A 417 -43.87 -19.67 -26.30
CA ILE A 417 -44.34 -20.51 -25.19
C ILE A 417 -43.77 -20.06 -23.83
N THR A 418 -42.72 -19.23 -23.81
CA THR A 418 -42.02 -18.83 -22.55
C THR A 418 -42.12 -17.35 -22.14
N LEU A 419 -42.96 -16.54 -22.80
CA LEU A 419 -43.38 -15.18 -22.37
C LEU A 419 -42.27 -14.25 -21.76
N LYS A 420 -41.10 -14.10 -22.39
CA LYS A 420 -40.03 -13.17 -21.94
C LYS A 420 -39.47 -12.23 -23.03
N LEU A 421 -40.33 -11.70 -23.89
CA LEU A 421 -39.93 -10.83 -25.02
C LEU A 421 -40.08 -9.30 -24.85
N PRO A 422 -40.83 -8.71 -23.90
CA PRO A 422 -40.95 -7.25 -23.83
C PRO A 422 -39.72 -6.48 -23.29
N SER A 423 -38.82 -7.10 -22.52
CA SER A 423 -37.74 -6.39 -21.81
C SER A 423 -36.37 -6.37 -22.50
N LYS A 424 -36.22 -6.98 -23.69
CA LYS A 424 -34.93 -7.05 -24.42
C LYS A 424 -34.92 -6.41 -25.81
N LEU A 425 -35.97 -5.70 -26.20
CA LEU A 425 -36.10 -5.09 -27.54
C LEU A 425 -36.06 -3.56 -27.57
N SER A 426 -35.92 -2.87 -26.43
CA SER A 426 -35.67 -1.43 -26.37
C SER A 426 -34.18 -1.06 -26.39
N GLU A 427 -33.27 -1.95 -25.98
CA GLU A 427 -31.83 -1.64 -25.87
C GLU A 427 -31.02 -1.84 -27.16
N TRP A 428 -31.56 -2.55 -28.15
CA TRP A 428 -30.80 -2.87 -29.38
C TRP A 428 -30.99 -1.85 -30.53
N ARG A 429 -31.79 -0.80 -30.32
CA ARG A 429 -32.07 0.24 -31.34
C ARG A 429 -31.40 1.60 -31.07
N ALA A 430 -30.66 1.75 -29.97
CA ALA A 430 -29.91 2.97 -29.67
C ALA A 430 -28.46 2.96 -30.20
N VAL A 431 -27.87 1.78 -30.43
CA VAL A 431 -26.42 1.65 -30.71
C VAL A 431 -26.07 1.73 -32.21
N GLN A 432 -27.03 1.55 -33.12
CA GLN A 432 -26.77 1.54 -34.57
C GLN A 432 -27.01 2.88 -35.28
N ARG A 433 -27.39 3.95 -34.56
CA ARG A 433 -27.59 5.30 -35.14
C ARG A 433 -26.48 6.30 -34.81
N ALA A 434 -25.45 5.90 -34.07
CA ALA A 434 -24.36 6.77 -33.62
C ALA A 434 -23.05 6.65 -34.43
N LEU A 435 -23.04 5.95 -35.57
CA LEU A 435 -21.81 5.67 -36.35
C LEU A 435 -21.82 6.17 -37.80
N ALA A 436 -22.69 7.11 -38.17
CA ALA A 436 -22.68 7.65 -39.53
C ALA A 436 -23.23 9.08 -39.63
N THR A 437 -22.51 10.06 -39.08
CA THR A 437 -22.47 11.45 -39.60
C THR A 437 -21.34 12.19 -38.91
N GLY A 438 -20.22 12.37 -39.60
CA GLY A 438 -19.23 13.37 -39.23
C GLY A 438 -19.78 14.77 -39.50
N ALA A 439 -19.79 15.60 -38.47
CA ALA A 439 -19.77 17.05 -38.56
C ALA A 439 -19.16 17.56 -37.26
N VAL A 440 -17.88 17.94 -37.33
CA VAL A 440 -17.15 18.63 -36.26
C VAL A 440 -17.63 20.08 -36.27
N ALA A 441 -18.27 20.50 -35.19
CA ALA A 441 -18.41 21.89 -34.82
C ALA A 441 -17.97 21.99 -33.35
N GLU A 442 -16.84 22.66 -33.14
CA GLU A 442 -16.29 23.01 -31.84
C GLU A 442 -17.27 23.91 -31.08
N ALA A 443 -17.55 23.55 -29.83
CA ALA A 443 -18.03 24.49 -28.81
C ALA A 443 -17.35 24.13 -27.47
N PRO A 444 -16.88 25.13 -26.70
CA PRO A 444 -15.86 24.92 -25.67
C PRO A 444 -16.46 24.40 -24.35
N LEU A 445 -15.69 23.54 -23.68
CA LEU A 445 -15.93 23.18 -22.28
C LEU A 445 -15.79 24.41 -21.37
N PRO A 446 -16.61 24.55 -20.32
CA PRO A 446 -16.51 25.66 -19.39
C PRO A 446 -15.19 25.58 -18.62
N ALA A 447 -14.41 26.66 -18.71
CA ALA A 447 -13.19 26.88 -17.97
C ALA A 447 -13.49 26.85 -16.46
N ALA A 448 -13.12 25.74 -15.82
CA ALA A 448 -12.87 25.73 -14.39
C ALA A 448 -11.62 26.58 -14.15
N LEU A 449 -11.86 27.82 -13.72
CA LEU A 449 -10.97 28.72 -12.98
C LEU A 449 -9.49 28.31 -12.98
N ALA A 450 -8.79 28.63 -14.07
CA ALA A 450 -7.38 28.91 -13.98
C ALA A 450 -7.21 30.15 -13.10
N ALA A 451 -6.95 29.93 -11.81
CA ALA A 451 -6.20 30.91 -11.04
C ALA A 451 -4.96 31.29 -11.86
N PRO A 452 -4.59 32.57 -11.92
CA PRO A 452 -3.47 33.01 -12.76
C PRO A 452 -2.27 32.14 -12.45
N CYS A 453 -1.75 31.48 -13.49
CA CYS A 453 -0.48 30.77 -13.44
C CYS A 453 0.56 31.82 -13.04
N ILE A 454 0.86 31.90 -11.74
CA ILE A 454 2.07 32.54 -11.25
C ILE A 454 3.17 31.77 -11.97
N ALA A 455 3.88 32.43 -12.88
CA ALA A 455 4.98 31.82 -13.60
C ALA A 455 5.86 31.09 -12.57
N ALA A 456 5.99 29.77 -12.74
CA ALA A 456 6.76 28.96 -11.81
C ALA A 456 8.18 29.51 -11.77
N ALA A 457 8.69 29.77 -10.57
CA ALA A 457 10.09 30.11 -10.36
C ALA A 457 10.97 29.09 -11.12
N PRO A 458 11.77 29.51 -12.12
CA PRO A 458 12.53 28.57 -12.93
C PRO A 458 13.59 27.87 -12.07
N LEU A 459 13.60 26.54 -12.10
CA LEU A 459 14.69 25.74 -11.54
C LEU A 459 15.90 25.80 -12.48
N PRO A 460 17.13 25.70 -11.95
CA PRO A 460 18.32 25.58 -12.79
C PRO A 460 18.30 24.26 -13.58
N ASP A 461 18.97 24.26 -14.73
CA ASP A 461 19.11 23.04 -15.53
C ASP A 461 20.04 22.03 -14.82
N PHE A 462 19.47 20.88 -14.47
CA PHE A 462 20.19 19.80 -13.81
C PHE A 462 20.80 18.76 -14.78
N PHE A 463 20.65 18.95 -16.09
CA PHE A 463 21.08 17.97 -17.09
C PHE A 463 22.57 17.61 -16.96
N GLU A 464 23.44 18.62 -16.80
CA GLU A 464 24.89 18.41 -16.69
C GLU A 464 25.29 17.65 -15.43
N ILE A 465 24.55 17.83 -14.31
CA ILE A 465 24.92 17.19 -13.04
C ILE A 465 24.43 15.74 -12.95
N LYS A 466 23.36 15.37 -13.67
CA LYS A 466 22.82 14.00 -13.68
C LYS A 466 23.81 12.96 -14.18
N THR A 467 24.67 13.36 -15.11
CA THR A 467 25.66 12.48 -15.75
C THR A 467 27.08 12.72 -15.26
N MET A 468 27.23 13.57 -14.24
CA MET A 468 28.54 13.93 -13.70
C MET A 468 29.22 12.69 -13.09
N PRO A 469 30.45 12.35 -13.51
CA PRO A 469 31.24 11.34 -12.83
C PRO A 469 31.62 11.85 -11.44
N ARG A 470 31.43 11.00 -10.42
CA ARG A 470 31.82 11.33 -9.05
C ARG A 470 33.35 11.31 -8.92
N SER A 471 33.91 12.30 -8.21
CA SER A 471 35.32 12.34 -7.83
C SER A 471 35.61 11.55 -6.55
N GLY A 472 34.59 11.32 -5.71
CA GLY A 472 34.71 10.57 -4.46
C GLY A 472 33.40 9.92 -4.02
N ARG A 473 33.33 9.53 -2.73
CA ARG A 473 32.12 8.92 -2.13
C ARG A 473 31.23 9.92 -1.40
N ILE A 474 31.72 11.13 -1.15
CA ILE A 474 31.04 12.18 -0.39
C ILE A 474 30.54 13.26 -1.36
N ALA A 475 29.27 13.66 -1.22
CA ALA A 475 28.76 14.89 -1.79
C ALA A 475 28.59 15.94 -0.69
N VAL A 476 29.07 17.14 -0.94
CA VAL A 476 28.87 18.29 -0.06
C VAL A 476 27.85 19.22 -0.71
N VAL A 477 26.77 19.52 0.00
CA VAL A 477 25.72 20.42 -0.44
C VAL A 477 25.72 21.66 0.44
N VAL A 478 26.04 22.80 -0.17
CA VAL A 478 26.06 24.12 0.48
C VAL A 478 24.90 24.95 -0.03
N HIS A 479 24.11 25.53 0.88
CA HIS A 479 23.23 26.65 0.54
C HIS A 479 23.82 27.97 1.03
N LEU A 480 24.37 28.75 0.10
CA LEU A 480 25.07 30.02 0.32
C LEU A 480 24.10 31.19 0.02
N TYR A 481 23.26 31.50 0.99
CA TYR A 481 22.36 32.65 0.95
C TYR A 481 23.10 33.98 1.25
N TYR A 482 24.01 33.97 2.23
CA TYR A 482 24.82 35.13 2.62
C TYR A 482 26.24 35.00 2.05
N GLU A 483 26.53 35.73 0.97
CA GLU A 483 27.81 35.63 0.24
C GLU A 483 29.04 35.92 1.11
N ASP A 484 28.91 36.81 2.09
CA ASP A 484 30.00 37.24 2.98
C ASP A 484 30.43 36.17 3.99
N LEU A 485 29.64 35.10 4.17
CA LEU A 485 29.99 33.95 5.00
C LEU A 485 30.73 32.84 4.23
N TRP A 486 30.97 33.01 2.93
CA TRP A 486 31.72 32.03 2.14
C TRP A 486 33.12 31.70 2.69
N PRO A 487 33.95 32.65 3.18
CA PRO A 487 35.24 32.32 3.76
C PRO A 487 35.16 31.36 4.95
N GLU A 488 34.14 31.52 5.80
CA GLU A 488 33.87 30.63 6.95
C GLU A 488 33.50 29.22 6.47
N ILE A 489 32.59 29.12 5.49
CA ILE A 489 32.22 27.83 4.89
C ILE A 489 33.41 27.18 4.19
N CYS A 490 34.15 27.91 3.36
CA CYS A 490 35.29 27.42 2.60
C CYS A 490 36.37 26.85 3.55
N ALA A 491 36.64 27.52 4.67
CA ALA A 491 37.54 27.02 5.71
C ALA A 491 37.02 25.72 6.35
N ALA A 492 35.72 25.64 6.69
CA ALA A 492 35.12 24.43 7.26
C ALA A 492 35.12 23.25 6.29
N LEU A 493 34.94 23.48 4.98
CA LEU A 493 35.04 22.43 3.96
C LEU A 493 36.43 21.79 3.92
N GLY A 494 37.48 22.53 4.28
CA GLY A 494 38.85 22.01 4.41
C GLY A 494 39.02 20.94 5.49
N ALA A 495 38.02 20.72 6.35
CA ALA A 495 37.99 19.62 7.31
C ALA A 495 37.75 18.25 6.65
N ILE A 496 37.26 18.18 5.41
CA ILE A 496 37.04 16.91 4.71
C ILE A 496 38.31 16.54 3.95
N GLU A 497 39.08 15.57 4.46
CA GLU A 497 40.31 15.07 3.82
C GLU A 497 40.02 14.21 2.58
N GLU A 498 38.93 13.45 2.60
CA GLU A 498 38.50 12.61 1.48
C GLU A 498 38.06 13.46 0.28
N SER A 499 38.26 12.96 -0.94
CA SER A 499 37.74 13.64 -2.14
C SER A 499 36.22 13.72 -2.11
N PHE A 500 35.67 14.91 -2.39
CA PHE A 500 34.24 15.17 -2.42
C PHE A 500 33.85 16.05 -3.61
N ASP A 501 32.59 15.88 -4.04
CA ASP A 501 31.99 16.76 -5.05
C ASP A 501 31.13 17.84 -4.37
N LEU A 502 31.31 19.09 -4.78
CA LEU A 502 30.70 20.26 -4.16
C LEU A 502 29.54 20.82 -5.00
N PHE A 503 28.35 20.87 -4.41
CA PHE A 503 27.16 21.51 -4.96
C PHE A 503 26.83 22.75 -4.13
N VAL A 504 26.88 23.93 -4.73
CA VAL A 504 26.59 25.20 -4.06
C VAL A 504 25.35 25.82 -4.66
N SER A 505 24.31 26.02 -3.86
CA SER A 505 23.16 26.85 -4.24
C SER A 505 23.36 28.28 -3.75
N VAL A 506 23.12 29.25 -4.63
CA VAL A 506 23.21 30.70 -4.36
C VAL A 506 21.92 31.39 -4.80
N GLN A 507 21.70 32.61 -4.32
CA GLN A 507 20.57 33.42 -4.78
C GLN A 507 20.66 33.71 -6.29
N SER A 508 19.52 33.85 -6.97
CA SER A 508 19.49 34.20 -8.40
C SER A 508 20.28 35.49 -8.70
N ALA A 509 20.20 36.47 -7.81
CA ALA A 509 20.92 37.74 -7.91
C ALA A 509 22.38 37.70 -7.44
N ALA A 510 22.92 36.53 -7.08
CA ALA A 510 24.25 36.42 -6.50
C ALA A 510 25.34 36.92 -7.45
N SER A 511 26.37 37.59 -6.89
CA SER A 511 27.41 38.23 -7.69
C SER A 511 28.25 37.22 -8.50
N GLU A 512 28.68 37.55 -9.71
CA GLU A 512 29.66 36.70 -10.43
C GLU A 512 31.01 36.63 -9.68
N ARG A 513 31.29 37.62 -8.83
CA ARG A 513 32.45 37.59 -7.94
C ARG A 513 32.40 36.36 -7.02
N ILE A 514 31.28 36.09 -6.35
CA ILE A 514 31.19 34.95 -5.44
C ILE A 514 31.28 33.62 -6.20
N VAL A 515 30.70 33.51 -7.39
CA VAL A 515 30.79 32.31 -8.24
C VAL A 515 32.22 32.02 -8.65
N ASN A 516 32.96 33.05 -9.08
CA ASN A 516 34.37 32.93 -9.45
C ASN A 516 35.25 32.60 -8.24
N ASP A 517 34.95 33.17 -7.08
CA ASP A 517 35.67 32.88 -5.85
C ASP A 517 35.50 31.41 -5.44
N ILE A 518 34.27 30.89 -5.42
CA ILE A 518 33.99 29.46 -5.17
C ILE A 518 34.79 28.57 -6.13
N LYS A 519 34.76 28.88 -7.43
CA LYS A 519 35.47 28.11 -8.46
C LYS A 519 36.99 28.22 -8.38
N SER A 520 37.53 29.27 -7.77
CA SER A 520 38.98 29.40 -7.58
C SER A 520 39.51 28.40 -6.55
N PHE A 521 38.74 28.13 -5.49
CA PHE A 521 39.06 27.13 -4.47
C PHE A 521 38.62 25.71 -4.89
N TYR A 522 37.45 25.61 -5.51
CA TYR A 522 36.85 24.34 -5.95
C TYR A 522 36.49 24.40 -7.44
N PRO A 523 37.44 24.16 -8.36
CA PRO A 523 37.23 24.32 -9.81
C PRO A 523 36.11 23.45 -10.38
N LEU A 524 35.83 22.30 -9.77
CA LEU A 524 34.78 21.36 -10.19
C LEU A 524 33.42 21.62 -9.52
N ALA A 525 33.33 22.63 -8.64
CA ALA A 525 32.09 22.94 -7.93
C ALA A 525 30.95 23.29 -8.88
N LYS A 526 29.77 22.73 -8.60
CA LYS A 526 28.53 23.02 -9.32
C LYS A 526 27.76 24.10 -8.60
N VAL A 527 27.83 25.32 -9.12
CA VAL A 527 27.14 26.50 -8.58
C VAL A 527 25.80 26.66 -9.28
N LEU A 528 24.71 26.63 -8.52
CA LEU A 528 23.33 26.61 -8.99
C LEU A 528 22.58 27.83 -8.42
N ARG A 529 21.85 28.54 -9.28
CA ARG A 529 21.12 29.76 -8.92
C ARG A 529 19.67 29.43 -8.60
N PHE A 530 19.16 29.93 -7.48
CA PHE A 530 17.79 29.72 -7.01
C PHE A 530 17.15 31.04 -6.56
N GLU A 531 15.86 31.19 -6.81
CA GLU A 531 15.08 32.24 -6.16
C GLU A 531 15.01 32.01 -4.65
N ASN A 532 14.83 33.08 -3.87
CA ASN A 532 14.65 32.96 -2.42
C ASN A 532 13.26 32.41 -2.09
N ARG A 533 13.09 31.09 -2.27
CA ARG A 533 11.86 30.36 -2.00
C ARG A 533 12.21 29.02 -1.36
N GLY A 534 11.50 28.66 -0.29
CA GLY A 534 11.80 27.44 0.48
C GLY A 534 13.17 27.42 1.17
N ARG A 535 13.86 28.58 1.22
CA ARG A 535 15.17 28.79 1.86
C ARG A 535 16.19 27.73 1.46
N ASP A 536 16.85 27.06 2.41
CA ASP A 536 17.85 26.02 2.14
C ASP A 536 17.24 24.65 1.78
N VAL A 537 15.93 24.48 1.98
CA VAL A 537 15.25 23.20 1.79
C VAL A 537 14.87 22.97 0.33
N LEU A 538 14.30 23.96 -0.37
CA LEU A 538 13.93 23.80 -1.78
C LEU A 538 15.15 23.48 -2.68
N PRO A 539 16.29 24.20 -2.59
CA PRO A 539 17.49 23.87 -3.36
C PRO A 539 18.01 22.45 -3.08
N PHE A 540 17.93 22.01 -1.82
CA PHE A 540 18.31 20.65 -1.45
C PHE A 540 17.36 19.60 -2.04
N VAL A 541 16.04 19.82 -1.94
CA VAL A 541 15.03 18.94 -2.55
C VAL A 541 15.16 18.89 -4.07
N ALA A 542 15.48 20.01 -4.71
CA ALA A 542 15.71 20.05 -6.16
C ALA A 542 16.94 19.19 -6.56
N LEU A 543 18.02 19.24 -5.77
CA LEU A 543 19.17 18.35 -5.94
C LEU A 543 18.82 16.87 -5.70
N ILE A 544 18.01 16.57 -4.68
CA ILE A 544 17.49 15.21 -4.44
C ILE A 544 16.71 14.71 -5.66
N ASN A 545 15.77 15.51 -6.17
CA ASN A 545 14.94 15.18 -7.33
C ASN A 545 15.74 15.07 -8.63
N SER A 546 16.91 15.70 -8.72
CA SER A 546 17.82 15.50 -9.86
C SER A 546 18.38 14.07 -9.91
N GLY A 547 18.43 13.37 -8.78
CA GLY A 547 18.98 12.04 -8.64
C GLY A 547 20.50 12.00 -8.40
N VAL A 548 21.21 13.13 -8.53
CA VAL A 548 22.68 13.17 -8.45
C VAL A 548 23.22 12.70 -7.10
N LEU A 549 22.52 13.02 -6.00
CA LEU A 549 22.97 12.68 -4.64
C LEU A 549 22.98 11.17 -4.39
N PHE A 550 22.21 10.40 -5.16
CA PHE A 550 22.17 8.94 -5.04
C PHE A 550 23.39 8.24 -5.66
N ASN A 551 24.33 8.98 -6.25
CA ASN A 551 25.62 8.45 -6.69
C ASN A 551 26.65 8.40 -5.55
N TYR A 552 26.37 9.04 -4.42
CA TYR A 552 27.27 9.17 -3.26
C TYR A 552 26.84 8.28 -2.09
N GLU A 553 27.81 7.87 -1.26
CA GLU A 553 27.55 7.08 -0.06
C GLU A 553 27.15 7.94 1.13
N LEU A 554 27.65 9.18 1.17
CA LEU A 554 27.38 10.17 2.20
C LEU A 554 27.11 11.54 1.59
N VAL A 555 26.17 12.26 2.19
CA VAL A 555 25.91 13.66 1.89
C VAL A 555 26.14 14.49 3.15
N CYS A 556 27.01 15.49 3.06
CA CYS A 556 27.17 16.54 4.07
C CYS A 556 26.40 17.78 3.60
N LYS A 557 25.35 18.18 4.33
CA LYS A 557 24.57 19.37 4.03
C LYS A 557 24.90 20.46 5.03
N VAL A 558 25.27 21.65 4.53
CA VAL A 558 25.50 22.86 5.33
C VAL A 558 24.87 24.08 4.64
N HIS A 559 24.64 25.16 5.38
CA HIS A 559 24.11 26.38 4.79
C HIS A 559 24.53 27.62 5.58
N THR A 560 24.41 28.79 4.97
CA THR A 560 24.61 30.06 5.68
C THR A 560 23.33 30.45 6.42
N LYS A 561 23.38 30.43 7.75
CA LYS A 561 22.25 30.79 8.62
C LYS A 561 22.55 32.08 9.39
N ARG A 562 21.62 33.05 9.38
CA ARG A 562 21.60 34.17 10.33
C ARG A 562 20.30 34.13 11.11
N SER A 563 20.39 34.11 12.42
CA SER A 563 19.21 34.18 13.28
C SER A 563 19.01 35.60 13.74
N LEU A 564 18.47 36.45 12.86
CA LEU A 564 18.23 37.88 13.12
C LEU A 564 17.25 38.14 14.29
N HIS A 565 16.53 37.11 14.74
CA HIS A 565 15.58 37.17 15.86
C HIS A 565 16.18 36.74 17.22
N ARG A 566 17.49 36.47 17.28
CA ARG A 566 18.20 36.05 18.51
C ARG A 566 19.50 36.83 18.65
N GLU A 567 19.85 37.23 19.87
CA GLU A 567 21.10 37.95 20.16
C GLU A 567 22.36 37.07 19.96
N ASP A 568 22.20 35.72 19.96
CA ASP A 568 23.29 34.73 19.85
C ASP A 568 23.42 34.05 18.46
N GLY A 569 22.75 34.57 17.43
CA GLY A 569 22.59 33.89 16.14
C GLY A 569 23.88 33.49 15.41
N ASP A 570 24.95 34.27 15.55
CA ASP A 570 26.27 33.95 14.99
C ASP A 570 26.98 32.83 15.76
N GLN A 571 26.84 32.80 17.09
CA GLN A 571 27.37 31.71 17.91
C GLN A 571 26.62 30.40 17.64
N TRP A 572 25.31 30.46 17.42
CA TRP A 572 24.51 29.31 17.05
C TRP A 572 24.87 28.76 15.65
N ARG A 573 25.05 29.62 14.63
CA ARG A 573 25.54 29.16 13.32
C ARG A 573 26.89 28.45 13.46
N ASN A 574 27.83 29.08 14.17
CA ASN A 574 29.18 28.55 14.31
C ASN A 574 29.16 27.19 15.04
N SER A 575 28.32 27.01 16.07
CA SER A 575 28.19 25.72 16.76
C SER A 575 27.61 24.61 15.88
N LEU A 576 26.68 24.94 14.97
CA LEU A 576 26.17 23.99 13.97
C LEU A 576 27.27 23.55 13.00
N LEU A 577 27.97 24.52 12.39
CA LEU A 577 29.00 24.26 11.38
C LEU A 577 30.18 23.50 11.98
N VAL A 578 30.70 23.95 13.12
CA VAL A 578 31.77 23.26 13.85
C VAL A 578 31.32 21.88 14.33
N GLY A 579 30.04 21.73 14.68
CA GLY A 579 29.47 20.45 15.09
C GLY A 579 29.47 19.39 13.99
N VAL A 580 29.49 19.77 12.70
CA VAL A 580 29.52 18.83 11.57
C VAL A 580 30.83 18.84 10.77
N LEU A 581 31.60 19.93 10.82
CA LEU A 581 32.84 20.16 10.04
C LEU A 581 33.93 20.91 10.85
N GLY A 582 33.98 20.74 12.18
CA GLY A 582 34.86 21.54 13.05
C GLY A 582 36.35 21.28 12.92
N SER A 583 36.76 20.06 12.56
CA SER A 583 38.16 19.71 12.31
C SER A 583 38.27 18.45 11.47
N ASN A 584 39.47 18.16 10.96
CA ASN A 584 39.72 16.99 10.14
C ASN A 584 39.36 15.68 10.84
N ALA A 585 39.94 15.47 12.03
CA ALA A 585 39.66 14.31 12.86
C ALA A 585 38.16 14.17 13.20
N HIS A 586 37.44 15.29 13.30
CA HIS A 586 36.00 15.30 13.58
C HIS A 586 35.18 14.84 12.38
N ALA A 587 35.41 15.39 11.18
CA ALA A 587 34.72 14.98 9.96
C ALA A 587 35.04 13.52 9.61
N GLU A 588 36.30 13.10 9.73
CA GLU A 588 36.74 11.73 9.49
C GLU A 588 36.11 10.74 10.50
N ARG A 589 35.96 11.14 11.77
CA ARG A 589 35.23 10.34 12.78
C ARG A 589 33.76 10.13 12.40
N ILE A 590 33.08 11.16 11.91
CA ILE A 590 31.69 11.05 11.43
C ILE A 590 31.62 10.09 10.23
N ALA A 591 32.47 10.29 9.23
CA ALA A 591 32.49 9.45 8.03
C ALA A 591 32.75 7.96 8.38
N ARG A 592 33.74 7.69 9.24
CA ARG A 592 34.04 6.34 9.74
C ARG A 592 32.88 5.72 10.51
N ALA A 593 32.14 6.50 11.31
CA ALA A 593 30.99 5.98 12.05
C ALA A 593 29.92 5.40 11.09
N PHE A 594 29.69 6.06 9.94
CA PHE A 594 28.82 5.51 8.90
C PHE A 594 29.39 4.27 8.21
N ASP A 595 30.70 4.08 8.17
CA ASP A 595 31.28 2.86 7.61
C ASP A 595 31.08 1.68 8.55
N THR A 596 31.13 1.91 9.87
CA THR A 596 31.04 0.85 10.89
C THR A 596 29.62 0.54 11.35
N ASP A 597 28.71 1.51 11.34
CA ASP A 597 27.33 1.36 11.83
C ASP A 597 26.32 1.45 10.65
N PRO A 598 25.82 0.31 10.13
CA PRO A 598 24.80 0.30 9.06
C PRO A 598 23.46 0.90 9.50
N ASP A 599 23.21 1.02 10.80
CA ASP A 599 21.97 1.56 11.39
C ASP A 599 22.09 3.05 11.75
N LEU A 600 23.25 3.68 11.56
CA LEU A 600 23.43 5.13 11.61
C LEU A 600 22.89 5.78 10.33
N GLY A 601 21.86 6.62 10.46
CA GLY A 601 21.19 7.26 9.32
C GLY A 601 21.58 8.72 9.12
N VAL A 602 21.63 9.48 10.21
CA VAL A 602 21.90 10.93 10.21
C VAL A 602 22.80 11.29 11.39
N VAL A 603 23.76 12.19 11.17
CA VAL A 603 24.58 12.80 12.23
C VAL A 603 24.40 14.31 12.21
N VAL A 604 24.08 14.89 13.36
CA VAL A 604 23.87 16.33 13.58
C VAL A 604 24.88 16.90 14.59
N ALA A 605 24.93 18.23 14.70
CA ALA A 605 25.66 18.89 15.78
C ALA A 605 25.02 18.64 17.16
N GLN A 606 25.77 18.88 18.24
CA GLN A 606 25.26 18.76 19.61
C GLN A 606 24.02 19.65 19.84
N GLY A 607 23.00 19.09 20.48
CA GLY A 607 21.74 19.76 20.82
C GLY A 607 20.78 19.93 19.64
N GLN A 608 21.04 19.27 18.50
CA GLN A 608 20.24 19.43 17.28
C GLN A 608 19.29 18.27 16.99
N ILE A 609 19.06 17.38 17.95
CA ILE A 609 18.00 16.38 17.86
C ILE A 609 16.72 16.96 18.50
N TYR A 610 15.74 17.30 17.67
CA TYR A 610 14.46 17.87 18.10
C TYR A 610 13.35 16.81 18.06
N GLY A 611 12.15 17.18 18.52
CA GLY A 611 10.94 16.33 18.46
C GLY A 611 10.51 15.66 19.77
N SER A 612 11.32 15.72 20.84
CA SER A 612 10.96 15.20 22.18
C SER A 612 9.89 16.02 22.91
N ARG A 613 9.68 17.27 22.50
CA ARG A 613 8.65 18.18 23.03
C ARG A 613 7.51 18.34 22.02
N GLN A 614 6.27 18.36 22.51
CA GLN A 614 5.08 18.45 21.66
C GLN A 614 5.02 19.75 20.86
N GLU A 615 5.53 20.86 21.42
CA GLU A 615 5.66 22.17 20.78
C GLU A 615 6.41 22.13 19.44
N HIS A 616 7.38 21.23 19.28
CA HIS A 616 8.12 21.08 18.03
C HIS A 616 7.28 20.49 16.88
N TRP A 617 6.07 19.98 17.15
CA TRP A 617 5.23 19.33 16.15
C TRP A 617 3.95 20.11 15.83
N VAL A 618 3.42 20.91 16.77
CA VAL A 618 2.04 21.47 16.70
C VAL A 618 1.76 22.15 15.37
N ASP A 619 2.55 23.15 15.00
CA ASP A 619 2.28 23.99 13.82
C ASP A 619 2.57 23.29 12.47
N ASN A 620 3.24 22.14 12.50
CA ASN A 620 3.66 21.42 11.29
C ASN A 620 2.96 20.07 11.10
N ARG A 621 2.26 19.56 12.12
CA ARG A 621 1.75 18.20 12.15
C ARG A 621 0.82 17.90 10.97
N SER A 622 -0.12 18.81 10.67
CA SER A 622 -1.07 18.65 9.56
C SER A 622 -0.34 18.50 8.23
N ARG A 623 0.64 19.37 7.96
CA ARG A 623 1.43 19.38 6.73
C ARG A 623 2.39 18.19 6.63
N VAL A 624 2.99 17.78 7.74
CA VAL A 624 3.82 16.56 7.81
C VAL A 624 2.99 15.32 7.47
N ILE A 625 1.76 15.21 7.99
CA ILE A 625 0.86 14.09 7.67
C ILE A 625 0.40 14.16 6.21
N GLU A 626 0.09 15.35 5.68
CA GLU A 626 -0.33 15.54 4.29
C GLU A 626 0.78 15.16 3.30
N LEU A 627 2.00 15.67 3.51
CA LEU A 627 3.15 15.35 2.66
C LEU A 627 3.60 13.91 2.90
N GLY A 628 3.66 13.48 4.16
CA GLY A 628 4.03 12.13 4.56
C GLY A 628 3.13 11.06 3.94
N GLY A 629 1.81 11.31 3.86
CA GLY A 629 0.88 10.40 3.22
C GLY A 629 1.20 10.09 1.75
N ARG A 630 1.81 11.04 1.00
CA ARG A 630 2.28 10.82 -0.38
C ARG A 630 3.39 9.76 -0.47
N ILE A 631 4.13 9.56 0.63
CA ILE A 631 5.23 8.62 0.74
C ILE A 631 4.95 7.56 1.81
N GLY A 632 3.68 7.25 2.08
CA GLY A 632 3.30 6.16 2.98
C GLY A 632 3.62 6.39 4.46
N LEU A 633 3.75 7.64 4.89
CA LEU A 633 3.95 8.08 6.27
C LEU A 633 2.71 8.82 6.76
N ASP A 634 1.66 8.06 7.07
CA ASP A 634 0.35 8.62 7.45
C ASP A 634 0.27 9.08 8.92
N GLU A 635 1.28 8.76 9.74
CA GLU A 635 1.27 9.03 11.18
C GLU A 635 2.62 9.53 11.72
N VAL A 636 2.53 10.41 12.72
CA VAL A 636 3.68 10.85 13.52
C VAL A 636 3.61 10.16 14.88
N ALA A 637 4.36 9.06 15.03
CA ALA A 637 4.35 8.34 16.31
C ALA A 637 5.05 9.16 17.42
N SER A 638 4.64 8.90 18.67
CA SER A 638 5.22 9.55 19.85
C SER A 638 6.73 9.30 19.96
N GLY A 639 7.47 10.30 20.44
CA GLY A 639 8.93 10.21 20.61
C GLY A 639 9.74 10.27 19.31
N THR A 640 9.11 10.54 18.16
CA THR A 640 9.85 10.77 16.90
C THR A 640 10.77 11.97 17.05
N THR A 641 12.03 11.78 16.68
CA THR A 641 13.02 12.86 16.60
C THR A 641 13.36 13.22 15.17
N PHE A 642 13.89 14.42 14.96
CA PHE A 642 14.31 14.90 13.64
C PHE A 642 15.55 15.81 13.75
N PRO A 643 16.36 15.92 12.67
CA PRO A 643 17.56 16.75 12.67
C PRO A 643 17.19 18.23 12.52
N GLY A 644 17.23 18.96 13.63
CA GLY A 644 16.91 20.38 13.65
C GLY A 644 17.99 21.26 13.02
N GLY A 645 17.57 22.35 12.39
CA GLY A 645 18.49 23.38 11.90
C GLY A 645 19.19 23.04 10.60
N SER A 646 18.85 21.91 9.96
CA SER A 646 19.14 21.60 8.57
C SER A 646 20.63 21.58 8.16
N MET A 647 21.53 21.30 9.11
CA MET A 647 22.95 20.97 8.86
C MET A 647 23.29 19.59 9.44
N PHE A 648 23.70 18.65 8.58
CA PHE A 648 23.90 17.25 8.97
C PHE A 648 24.69 16.46 7.94
N TRP A 649 25.20 15.30 8.38
CA TRP A 649 25.61 14.20 7.49
C TRP A 649 24.47 13.19 7.39
N ILE A 650 24.17 12.69 6.20
CA ILE A 650 23.07 11.76 5.96
C ILE A 650 23.42 10.69 4.92
N ARG A 651 22.86 9.49 5.09
CA ARG A 651 22.87 8.46 4.04
C ARG A 651 21.90 8.84 2.91
N PRO A 652 22.35 8.89 1.65
CA PRO A 652 21.48 9.24 0.52
C PRO A 652 20.29 8.30 0.32
N PHE A 653 20.38 7.04 0.79
CA PHE A 653 19.24 6.11 0.83
C PHE A 653 17.99 6.72 1.49
N LEU A 654 18.15 7.45 2.61
CA LEU A 654 17.01 8.09 3.29
C LEU A 654 16.36 9.19 2.43
N LEU A 655 17.11 9.78 1.49
CA LEU A 655 16.59 10.81 0.60
C LEU A 655 15.72 10.23 -0.54
N ARG A 656 15.71 8.90 -0.75
CA ARG A 656 14.84 8.25 -1.76
C ARG A 656 13.36 8.47 -1.46
N SER A 657 12.97 8.33 -0.18
CA SER A 657 11.59 8.61 0.23
C SER A 657 11.25 10.09 0.06
N ILE A 658 12.19 11.01 0.33
CA ILE A 658 11.98 12.44 0.12
C ILE A 658 11.81 12.76 -1.37
N ALA A 659 12.57 12.14 -2.27
CA ALA A 659 12.41 12.29 -3.72
C ALA A 659 11.01 11.85 -4.18
N GLY A 660 10.44 10.81 -3.57
CA GLY A 660 9.10 10.32 -3.84
C GLY A 660 7.98 11.33 -3.55
N LEU A 661 8.24 12.41 -2.80
CA LEU A 661 7.29 13.51 -2.63
C LEU A 661 7.09 14.32 -3.91
N ALA A 662 8.08 14.28 -4.83
CA ALA A 662 8.12 15.01 -6.09
C ALA A 662 7.83 16.52 -5.93
N LEU A 663 8.31 17.13 -4.82
CA LEU A 663 8.05 18.55 -4.55
C LEU A 663 8.69 19.45 -5.60
N THR A 664 7.92 20.45 -6.01
CA THR A 664 8.30 21.49 -6.96
C THR A 664 8.38 22.83 -6.24
N PRO A 665 8.92 23.90 -6.86
CA PRO A 665 8.87 25.24 -6.27
C PRO A 665 7.46 25.68 -5.87
N ASN A 666 6.42 25.22 -6.58
CA ASN A 666 5.04 25.59 -6.29
C ASN A 666 4.49 25.00 -4.99
N ASP A 667 5.12 23.95 -4.46
CA ASP A 667 4.75 23.36 -3.16
C ASP A 667 5.32 24.15 -1.97
N PHE A 668 6.21 25.12 -2.21
CA PHE A 668 6.79 25.98 -1.18
C PHE A 668 6.10 27.35 -1.17
N GLU A 669 5.88 27.91 0.01
CA GLU A 669 5.27 29.23 0.16
C GLU A 669 6.20 30.35 -0.38
N PRO A 670 5.64 31.44 -0.94
CA PRO A 670 6.41 32.63 -1.27
C PRO A 670 6.88 33.36 0.00
N GLU A 671 8.02 34.06 -0.09
CA GLU A 671 8.49 34.94 0.99
C GLU A 671 7.61 36.22 1.09
N PRO A 672 7.50 36.84 2.29
CA PRO A 672 8.16 36.50 3.55
C PRO A 672 7.49 35.32 4.29
N LEU A 673 8.30 34.37 4.73
CA LEU A 673 7.83 33.21 5.51
C LEU A 673 7.80 33.50 7.02
N GLY A 674 6.81 32.94 7.70
CA GLY A 674 6.75 32.89 9.16
C GLY A 674 7.92 32.10 9.80
N ILE A 675 7.93 32.07 11.14
CA ILE A 675 9.00 31.42 11.91
C ILE A 675 8.93 29.89 11.83
N ASP A 676 7.72 29.31 11.78
CA ASP A 676 7.49 27.86 11.65
C ASP A 676 6.24 27.56 10.78
N GLY A 677 5.94 26.29 10.50
CA GLY A 677 4.70 25.84 9.85
C GLY A 677 4.73 25.80 8.31
N THR A 678 5.89 25.87 7.69
CA THR A 678 6.07 25.93 6.22
C THR A 678 6.32 24.54 5.61
N THR A 679 6.25 24.41 4.28
CA THR A 679 6.65 23.17 3.60
C THR A 679 8.11 22.79 3.91
N GLY A 680 9.01 23.76 4.02
CA GLY A 680 10.41 23.51 4.38
C GLY A 680 10.55 22.86 5.76
N HIS A 681 9.81 23.38 6.73
CA HIS A 681 9.78 22.85 8.10
C HIS A 681 9.14 21.46 8.20
N ALA A 682 8.17 21.15 7.33
CA ALA A 682 7.61 19.81 7.22
C ALA A 682 8.61 18.81 6.63
N VAL A 683 9.36 19.18 5.60
CA VAL A 683 10.41 18.33 5.00
C VAL A 683 11.52 18.01 6.01
N GLU A 684 11.96 18.99 6.81
CA GLU A 684 12.94 18.78 7.88
C GLU A 684 12.49 17.69 8.88
N ARG A 685 11.21 17.70 9.26
CA ARG A 685 10.61 16.69 10.15
C ARG A 685 10.43 15.33 9.47
N LEU A 686 10.14 15.32 8.16
CA LEU A 686 10.02 14.08 7.38
C LEU A 686 11.34 13.32 7.30
N ILE A 687 12.50 13.99 7.30
CA ILE A 687 13.80 13.30 7.37
C ILE A 687 13.89 12.42 8.63
N GLY A 688 13.41 12.93 9.77
CA GLY A 688 13.36 12.18 11.02
C GLY A 688 12.42 10.97 10.96
N LEU A 689 11.22 11.17 10.41
CA LEU A 689 10.26 10.09 10.21
C LEU A 689 10.81 9.00 9.29
N VAL A 690 11.40 9.37 8.14
CA VAL A 690 12.00 8.41 7.20
C VAL A 690 13.16 7.66 7.84
N CYS A 691 14.01 8.34 8.63
CA CYS A 691 15.11 7.70 9.36
C CYS A 691 14.58 6.62 10.33
N ARG A 692 13.56 6.96 11.12
CA ARG A 692 12.90 6.00 12.03
C ARG A 692 12.23 4.86 11.28
N ASP A 693 11.56 5.17 10.19
CA ASP A 693 10.83 4.19 9.37
C ASP A 693 11.78 3.18 8.71
N ALA A 694 13.00 3.62 8.41
CA ALA A 694 14.11 2.78 7.96
C ALA A 694 14.72 1.90 9.07
N GLY A 695 14.32 2.09 10.33
CA GLY A 695 14.99 1.46 11.49
C GLY A 695 16.41 2.00 11.70
N MET A 696 16.68 3.24 11.26
CA MET A 696 17.97 3.92 11.46
C MET A 696 17.87 4.97 12.57
N ARG A 697 19.03 5.39 13.08
CA ARG A 697 19.15 6.36 14.17
C ARG A 697 19.70 7.69 13.70
N ILE A 698 19.27 8.75 14.40
CA ILE A 698 19.88 10.08 14.34
C ILE A 698 20.78 10.21 15.57
N GLU A 699 22.02 10.60 15.37
CA GLU A 699 23.01 10.78 16.45
C GLU A 699 23.62 12.17 16.43
N GLU A 700 24.09 12.60 17.59
CA GLU A 700 24.88 13.83 17.71
C GLU A 700 26.36 13.50 17.48
N ALA A 701 27.11 14.37 16.80
CA ALA A 701 28.51 14.11 16.52
C ALA A 701 29.36 13.92 17.79
N SER A 702 28.94 14.46 18.92
CA SER A 702 29.56 14.30 20.25
C SER A 702 29.36 12.91 20.85
N SER A 703 28.24 12.23 20.56
CA SER A 703 27.94 10.88 21.09
C SER A 703 28.71 9.78 20.37
N LEU A 704 29.25 10.08 19.18
CA LEU A 704 30.06 9.16 18.38
C LEU A 704 31.39 8.83 19.09
N GLY A 705 31.42 7.74 19.86
CA GLY A 705 32.61 7.26 20.59
C GLY A 705 32.39 6.98 22.08
N GLY A 706 31.20 7.24 22.63
CA GLY A 706 30.83 6.82 23.99
C GLY A 706 30.21 5.42 24.00
N SER A 707 30.89 4.45 24.62
CA SER A 707 30.41 3.10 24.98
C SER A 707 29.20 2.53 24.24
N TYR A 708 29.30 2.42 22.92
CA TYR A 708 28.73 1.26 22.22
C TYR A 708 29.82 0.19 22.23
N PRO A 709 29.51 -1.11 22.31
CA PRO A 709 30.53 -2.13 22.17
C PRO A 709 31.23 -1.89 20.83
N VAL A 710 32.43 -1.30 20.89
CA VAL A 710 33.39 -1.33 19.80
C VAL A 710 33.79 -2.78 19.74
N ILE A 711 33.02 -3.55 18.98
CA ILE A 711 33.56 -4.77 18.42
C ILE A 711 34.74 -4.28 17.58
N ASP A 712 35.94 -4.70 17.94
CA ASP A 712 37.14 -4.47 17.15
C ASP A 712 36.92 -5.05 15.75
N THR A 713 36.49 -4.20 14.82
CA THR A 713 36.05 -4.60 13.47
C THR A 713 37.23 -4.79 12.52
N SER A 714 38.46 -4.55 12.96
CA SER A 714 39.64 -4.92 12.18
C SER A 714 39.88 -6.44 12.18
N SER A 715 39.50 -7.11 13.27
CA SER A 715 39.44 -8.58 13.34
C SER A 715 38.03 -9.14 13.13
N ALA A 716 36.95 -8.41 13.48
CA ALA A 716 35.59 -8.95 13.45
C ALA A 716 34.81 -8.78 12.13
N ARG A 717 35.23 -7.93 11.18
CA ARG A 717 34.60 -7.90 9.85
C ARG A 717 34.85 -9.17 9.03
N ALA A 718 35.86 -9.94 9.39
CA ALA A 718 36.19 -11.19 8.71
C ALA A 718 35.23 -12.35 9.08
N ASP A 719 34.47 -12.24 10.18
CA ASP A 719 33.72 -13.37 10.75
C ASP A 719 32.18 -13.23 10.69
N ILE A 720 31.63 -12.08 10.27
CA ILE A 720 30.17 -11.93 10.09
C ILE A 720 29.78 -12.38 8.68
N VAL A 721 29.27 -13.60 8.57
CA VAL A 721 28.69 -14.12 7.33
C VAL A 721 27.33 -13.48 7.10
N ASN A 722 27.18 -12.72 6.02
CA ASN A 722 25.88 -12.22 5.59
C ASN A 722 25.03 -13.35 4.99
N PRO A 723 23.71 -13.37 5.25
CA PRO A 723 22.81 -14.31 4.60
C PRO A 723 22.78 -14.09 3.08
N ASP A 724 22.65 -15.16 2.33
CA ASP A 724 22.45 -15.12 0.89
C ASP A 724 21.06 -14.58 0.56
N MET A 725 21.00 -13.49 -0.20
CA MET A 725 19.77 -12.83 -0.60
C MET A 725 19.23 -13.45 -1.89
N ILE A 726 18.09 -14.12 -1.82
CA ILE A 726 17.53 -14.89 -2.93
C ILE A 726 16.23 -14.22 -3.42
N ALA A 727 16.21 -13.67 -4.63
CA ALA A 727 15.03 -12.99 -5.16
C ALA A 727 14.22 -13.89 -6.11
N TYR A 728 12.91 -14.01 -5.88
CA TYR A 728 12.02 -14.70 -6.82
C TYR A 728 12.02 -14.00 -8.18
N TYR A 729 12.05 -14.76 -9.28
CA TYR A 729 12.16 -14.23 -10.62
C TYR A 729 11.04 -14.77 -11.50
N LEU A 730 10.18 -13.88 -11.98
CA LEU A 730 9.09 -14.17 -12.89
C LEU A 730 9.61 -14.20 -14.34
N PRO A 731 9.54 -15.35 -15.04
CA PRO A 731 9.97 -15.44 -16.44
C PRO A 731 8.95 -14.83 -17.43
N GLN A 732 7.78 -14.39 -16.95
CA GLN A 732 6.75 -13.75 -17.76
C GLN A 732 7.09 -12.26 -17.95
N PHE A 733 7.69 -11.91 -19.09
CA PHE A 733 7.70 -10.57 -19.72
C PHE A 733 8.07 -10.75 -21.19
N HIS A 734 7.43 -11.71 -21.85
CA HIS A 734 7.60 -11.99 -23.27
C HIS A 734 6.33 -12.69 -23.79
N PRO A 735 5.96 -12.49 -25.06
CA PRO A 735 4.81 -13.17 -25.64
C PRO A 735 5.09 -14.67 -25.80
N THR A 736 4.06 -15.48 -25.61
CA THR A 736 4.06 -16.93 -25.85
C THR A 736 2.79 -17.32 -26.61
N ASP A 737 2.83 -18.43 -27.34
CA ASP A 737 1.67 -18.90 -28.11
C ASP A 737 0.47 -19.20 -27.19
N GLU A 738 0.73 -19.75 -26.01
CA GLU A 738 -0.30 -19.96 -24.98
C GLU A 738 -0.91 -18.66 -24.51
N ASN A 739 -0.09 -17.69 -24.09
CA ASN A 739 -0.62 -16.41 -23.59
C ASN A 739 -1.34 -15.63 -24.68
N ASP A 740 -0.83 -15.65 -25.92
CA ASP A 740 -1.48 -14.98 -27.04
C ASP A 740 -2.87 -15.56 -27.32
N LYS A 741 -3.02 -16.88 -27.20
CA LYS A 741 -4.31 -17.56 -27.33
C LYS A 741 -5.28 -17.21 -26.20
N TRP A 742 -4.79 -17.03 -24.97
CA TRP A 742 -5.63 -16.84 -23.79
C TRP A 742 -5.97 -15.37 -23.51
N TRP A 743 -5.04 -14.46 -23.80
CA TRP A 743 -5.07 -13.04 -23.38
C TRP A 743 -5.04 -12.06 -24.55
N GLY A 744 -4.75 -12.53 -25.77
CA GLY A 744 -4.65 -11.73 -26.98
C GLY A 744 -3.20 -11.60 -27.46
N THR A 745 -3.04 -11.38 -28.76
CA THR A 745 -1.73 -11.35 -29.44
C THR A 745 -0.78 -10.32 -28.83
N GLY A 746 0.45 -10.76 -28.53
CA GLY A 746 1.51 -9.92 -27.97
C GLY A 746 1.38 -9.69 -26.47
N PHE A 747 0.60 -10.49 -25.75
CA PHE A 747 0.36 -10.26 -24.32
C PHE A 747 1.64 -10.43 -23.48
N THR A 748 1.86 -9.48 -22.58
CA THR A 748 2.82 -9.53 -21.47
C THR A 748 2.18 -8.87 -20.25
N GLU A 749 2.72 -9.10 -19.04
CA GLU A 749 2.21 -8.43 -17.83
C GLU A 749 2.23 -6.89 -17.95
N TRP A 750 3.07 -6.30 -18.81
CA TRP A 750 3.07 -4.86 -19.07
C TRP A 750 1.72 -4.30 -19.52
N ALA A 751 0.90 -5.09 -20.21
CA ALA A 751 -0.45 -4.68 -20.60
C ALA A 751 -1.41 -4.52 -19.40
N ASN A 752 -1.17 -5.26 -18.32
CA ASN A 752 -1.91 -5.13 -17.06
C ASN A 752 -1.38 -3.96 -16.23
N VAL A 753 -0.06 -3.87 -16.10
CA VAL A 753 0.62 -2.82 -15.33
C VAL A 753 0.30 -1.42 -15.85
N THR A 754 0.27 -1.22 -17.18
CA THR A 754 0.03 0.12 -17.74
C THR A 754 -1.43 0.58 -17.66
N ARG A 755 -2.39 -0.33 -17.46
CA ARG A 755 -3.82 0.02 -17.38
C ARG A 755 -4.28 0.35 -15.96
N SER A 756 -3.54 -0.06 -14.94
CA SER A 756 -3.94 0.12 -13.54
C SER A 756 -4.05 1.61 -13.19
N LYS A 757 -4.93 1.91 -12.24
CA LYS A 757 -5.22 3.28 -11.78
C LYS A 757 -5.29 3.31 -10.27
N PRO A 758 -5.03 4.46 -9.63
CA PRO A 758 -5.30 4.64 -8.20
C PRO A 758 -6.77 4.34 -7.90
N LEU A 759 -7.02 3.75 -6.74
CA LEU A 759 -8.36 3.36 -6.25
C LEU A 759 -8.71 4.06 -4.92
N TYR A 760 -7.73 4.70 -4.30
CA TYR A 760 -7.85 5.50 -3.09
C TYR A 760 -6.72 6.55 -3.06
N GLN A 761 -6.82 7.54 -2.17
CA GLN A 761 -5.82 8.58 -2.01
C GLN A 761 -4.45 7.96 -1.67
N HIS A 762 -3.40 8.42 -2.35
CA HIS A 762 -2.02 7.90 -2.20
C HIS A 762 -1.81 6.44 -2.63
N HIS A 763 -2.78 5.81 -3.31
CA HIS A 763 -2.59 4.52 -3.95
C HIS A 763 -1.60 4.62 -5.12
N ARG A 764 -0.42 3.99 -5.02
CA ARG A 764 0.63 4.00 -6.05
C ARG A 764 0.32 3.06 -7.21
N GLN A 765 -0.51 3.52 -8.15
CA GLN A 765 -0.79 2.87 -9.43
C GLN A 765 -0.95 3.92 -10.54
N PRO A 766 -0.54 3.65 -11.80
CA PRO A 766 0.27 2.52 -12.21
C PRO A 766 1.72 2.63 -11.73
N ARG A 767 2.35 1.51 -11.38
CA ARG A 767 3.78 1.45 -11.05
C ARG A 767 4.59 1.14 -12.30
N LEU A 768 5.46 2.05 -12.71
CA LEU A 768 6.13 1.99 -14.00
C LEU A 768 7.64 1.79 -13.85
N PRO A 769 8.28 1.00 -14.74
CA PRO A 769 9.72 0.80 -14.72
C PRO A 769 10.49 2.07 -15.06
N ALA A 770 11.69 2.19 -14.48
CA ALA A 770 12.68 3.22 -14.80
C ALA A 770 13.74 2.67 -15.77
N ASP A 771 14.91 2.27 -15.27
CA ASP A 771 16.14 2.00 -16.04
C ASP A 771 16.03 0.95 -17.14
N LEU A 772 15.22 -0.09 -16.92
CA LEU A 772 15.08 -1.23 -17.84
C LEU A 772 13.93 -1.04 -18.82
N GLY A 773 13.04 -0.08 -18.58
CA GLY A 773 11.83 0.15 -19.38
C GLY A 773 10.89 -1.08 -19.40
N PHE A 774 9.97 -1.08 -20.37
CA PHE A 774 9.07 -2.21 -20.64
C PHE A 774 9.81 -3.28 -21.44
N TYR A 775 10.67 -4.04 -20.77
CA TYR A 775 11.59 -4.97 -21.40
C TYR A 775 10.93 -6.26 -21.90
N ASP A 776 11.67 -7.00 -22.75
CA ASP A 776 11.33 -8.35 -23.21
C ASP A 776 12.43 -9.33 -22.78
N LEU A 777 12.05 -10.40 -22.05
CA LEU A 777 13.02 -11.36 -21.49
C LEU A 777 13.69 -12.28 -22.52
N ARG A 778 13.26 -12.25 -23.79
CA ARG A 778 13.97 -12.90 -24.89
C ARG A 778 15.27 -12.15 -25.24
N ILE A 779 15.39 -10.89 -24.86
CA ILE A 779 16.58 -10.06 -25.13
C ILE A 779 17.68 -10.43 -24.11
N PRO A 780 18.83 -11.00 -24.53
CA PRO A 780 19.92 -11.36 -23.61
C PRO A 780 20.45 -10.18 -22.78
N GLU A 781 20.58 -9.00 -23.40
CA GLU A 781 21.12 -7.79 -22.76
C GLU A 781 20.25 -7.33 -21.59
N VAL A 782 18.94 -7.59 -21.61
CA VAL A 782 18.03 -7.30 -20.49
C VAL A 782 18.39 -8.18 -19.29
N ARG A 783 18.55 -9.49 -19.51
CA ARG A 783 18.90 -10.46 -18.47
C ARG A 783 20.27 -10.17 -17.86
N GLU A 784 21.24 -9.78 -18.70
CA GLU A 784 22.58 -9.33 -18.26
C GLU A 784 22.51 -8.08 -17.39
N ARG A 785 21.72 -7.07 -17.79
CA ARG A 785 21.53 -5.86 -16.99
C ARG A 785 20.82 -6.14 -15.67
N GLN A 786 19.84 -7.04 -15.64
CA GLN A 786 19.18 -7.47 -14.42
C GLN A 786 20.16 -8.17 -13.46
N ALA A 787 20.95 -9.11 -13.96
CA ALA A 787 21.98 -9.79 -13.18
C ALA A 787 23.07 -8.82 -12.67
N ALA A 788 23.46 -7.83 -13.48
CA ALA A 788 24.42 -6.80 -13.07
C ALA A 788 23.86 -5.93 -11.93
N LEU A 789 22.60 -5.50 -12.03
CA LEU A 789 21.91 -4.75 -10.97
C LEU A 789 21.77 -5.59 -9.70
N ALA A 790 21.34 -6.85 -9.82
CA ALA A 790 21.21 -7.77 -8.70
C ALA A 790 22.53 -7.91 -7.92
N ARG A 791 23.63 -8.19 -8.65
CA ARG A 791 24.98 -8.27 -8.07
C ARG A 791 25.42 -6.96 -7.42
N GLN A 792 25.16 -5.82 -8.06
CA GLN A 792 25.57 -4.50 -7.56
C GLN A 792 24.99 -4.19 -6.17
N TYR A 793 23.79 -4.69 -5.87
CA TYR A 793 23.04 -4.38 -4.64
C TYR A 793 22.95 -5.56 -3.66
N GLY A 794 23.73 -6.62 -3.88
CA GLY A 794 23.88 -7.70 -2.90
C GLY A 794 22.84 -8.82 -2.99
N ILE A 795 22.18 -9.00 -4.14
CA ILE A 795 21.39 -10.21 -4.41
C ILE A 795 22.34 -11.35 -4.81
N SER A 796 22.27 -12.48 -4.11
CA SER A 796 23.13 -13.65 -4.33
C SER A 796 22.66 -14.49 -5.51
N ALA A 797 21.34 -14.68 -5.68
CA ALA A 797 20.79 -15.52 -6.74
C ALA A 797 19.36 -15.16 -7.13
N PHE A 798 18.96 -15.58 -8.33
CA PHE A 798 17.56 -15.55 -8.76
C PHE A 798 16.89 -16.91 -8.59
N CYS A 799 15.71 -16.93 -7.97
CA CYS A 799 14.84 -18.10 -7.87
C CYS A 799 13.77 -18.03 -8.96
N TYR A 800 14.03 -18.66 -10.12
CA TYR A 800 13.12 -18.65 -11.25
C TYR A 800 11.87 -19.47 -10.95
N TYR A 801 10.68 -18.91 -11.21
CA TYR A 801 9.49 -19.75 -11.32
C TYR A 801 9.63 -20.70 -12.50
N TYR A 802 9.46 -21.99 -12.20
CA TYR A 802 9.55 -23.07 -13.17
C TYR A 802 8.19 -23.72 -13.34
N TYR A 803 7.58 -23.50 -14.52
CA TYR A 803 6.25 -24.00 -14.83
C TYR A 803 6.35 -25.28 -15.64
N TRP A 804 6.14 -26.41 -14.96
CA TRP A 804 6.19 -27.75 -15.54
C TRP A 804 4.92 -28.52 -15.18
N PHE A 805 4.22 -29.02 -16.20
CA PHE A 805 2.92 -29.68 -16.13
C PHE A 805 2.98 -31.04 -16.83
N ASP A 806 3.38 -32.08 -16.10
CA ASP A 806 3.44 -33.48 -16.57
C ASP A 806 4.21 -33.69 -17.89
N GLY A 807 5.27 -32.89 -18.10
CA GLY A 807 6.14 -32.93 -19.28
C GLY A 807 5.95 -31.75 -20.22
N ARG A 808 4.92 -30.92 -20.01
CA ARG A 808 4.75 -29.65 -20.73
C ARG A 808 5.34 -28.49 -19.94
N ARG A 809 6.28 -27.77 -20.54
CA ARG A 809 6.89 -26.56 -19.95
C ARG A 809 6.21 -25.30 -20.46
N MET A 810 6.04 -24.31 -19.60
CA MET A 810 5.50 -23.00 -19.92
C MET A 810 6.47 -21.89 -19.52
N LEU A 811 6.44 -20.75 -20.23
CA LEU A 811 7.34 -19.61 -20.00
C LEU A 811 8.84 -19.98 -19.93
N HIS A 812 9.22 -21.11 -20.52
CA HIS A 812 10.54 -21.73 -20.33
C HIS A 812 11.65 -21.08 -21.15
N ARG A 813 11.31 -20.26 -22.14
CA ARG A 813 12.27 -19.71 -23.10
C ARG A 813 13.43 -18.92 -22.44
N PRO A 814 13.19 -18.02 -21.47
CA PRO A 814 14.29 -17.27 -20.84
C PRO A 814 15.30 -18.16 -20.12
N ILE A 815 14.84 -19.19 -19.40
CA ILE A 815 15.72 -20.12 -18.67
C ILE A 815 16.45 -21.07 -19.63
N ASP A 816 15.78 -21.58 -20.67
CA ASP A 816 16.41 -22.43 -21.69
C ASP A 816 17.53 -21.69 -22.43
N GLU A 817 17.28 -20.45 -22.86
CA GLU A 817 18.28 -19.62 -23.53
C GLU A 817 19.44 -19.24 -22.57
N MET A 818 19.17 -19.04 -21.28
CA MET A 818 20.21 -18.77 -20.28
C MET A 818 21.12 -19.98 -20.04
N LEU A 819 20.54 -21.19 -20.02
CA LEU A 819 21.29 -22.45 -19.91
C LEU A 819 22.13 -22.68 -21.17
N ALA A 820 21.53 -22.51 -22.35
CA ALA A 820 22.20 -22.73 -23.63
C ALA A 820 23.35 -21.74 -23.88
N SER A 821 23.18 -20.48 -23.48
CA SER A 821 24.19 -19.44 -23.67
C SER A 821 25.24 -19.37 -22.56
N GLY A 822 24.97 -19.95 -21.39
CA GLY A 822 25.79 -19.75 -20.20
C GLY A 822 25.73 -18.32 -19.64
N ARG A 823 24.75 -17.51 -20.08
CA ARG A 823 24.67 -16.06 -19.82
C ARG A 823 23.25 -15.66 -19.36
N PRO A 824 23.09 -14.75 -18.39
CA PRO A 824 24.14 -14.13 -17.58
C PRO A 824 24.91 -15.13 -16.72
N ASP A 825 26.16 -14.80 -16.42
CA ASP A 825 26.93 -15.52 -15.40
C ASP A 825 26.50 -15.02 -14.01
N PHE A 826 25.38 -15.54 -13.53
CA PHE A 826 24.78 -15.17 -12.25
C PHE A 826 24.11 -16.38 -11.60
N PRO A 827 24.25 -16.59 -10.29
CA PRO A 827 23.67 -17.75 -9.65
C PRO A 827 22.14 -17.80 -9.75
N PHE A 828 21.60 -19.00 -9.92
CA PHE A 828 20.16 -19.20 -10.01
C PHE A 828 19.71 -20.53 -9.40
N LEU A 829 18.44 -20.61 -9.04
CA LEU A 829 17.74 -21.83 -8.66
C LEU A 829 16.31 -21.79 -9.20
N ILE A 830 15.56 -22.86 -9.02
CA ILE A 830 14.16 -22.93 -9.46
C ILE A 830 13.17 -23.14 -8.30
N CYS A 831 12.02 -22.48 -8.41
CA CYS A 831 10.80 -22.76 -7.66
C CYS A 831 9.79 -23.41 -8.61
N TRP A 832 9.48 -24.68 -8.39
CA TRP A 832 8.45 -25.38 -9.16
C TRP A 832 7.08 -24.85 -8.78
N ALA A 833 6.50 -24.04 -9.67
CA ALA A 833 5.15 -23.50 -9.57
C ALA A 833 4.15 -24.58 -10.01
N ASN A 834 3.93 -25.57 -9.16
CA ASN A 834 3.15 -26.78 -9.42
C ASN A 834 1.62 -26.59 -9.22
N GLU A 835 1.15 -25.36 -9.26
CA GLU A 835 -0.29 -25.05 -9.19
C GLU A 835 -0.93 -25.09 -10.59
N PRO A 836 -2.18 -25.57 -10.72
CA PRO A 836 -2.88 -25.51 -11.99
C PRO A 836 -2.99 -24.08 -12.52
N TRP A 837 -2.69 -23.87 -13.81
CA TRP A 837 -2.84 -22.56 -14.43
C TRP A 837 -4.32 -22.27 -14.67
N SER A 838 -4.87 -21.24 -14.04
CA SER A 838 -6.28 -20.85 -14.18
C SER A 838 -6.44 -19.42 -14.69
N ARG A 839 -7.59 -19.10 -15.28
CA ARG A 839 -7.88 -17.75 -15.79
C ARG A 839 -7.94 -16.66 -14.71
N ASN A 840 -8.15 -17.00 -13.44
CA ASN A 840 -8.31 -15.99 -12.39
C ASN A 840 -6.99 -15.60 -11.69
N TRP A 841 -5.83 -16.13 -12.12
CA TRP A 841 -4.50 -15.86 -11.55
C TRP A 841 -4.35 -16.11 -10.04
N ASP A 842 -5.41 -16.55 -9.34
CA ASP A 842 -5.47 -16.73 -7.87
C ASP A 842 -5.58 -18.20 -7.44
N GLY A 843 -5.37 -19.14 -8.37
CA GLY A 843 -5.53 -20.58 -8.12
C GLY A 843 -6.97 -21.03 -7.86
N GLY A 844 -7.94 -20.10 -7.84
CA GLY A 844 -9.35 -20.35 -7.55
C GLY A 844 -10.11 -20.96 -8.74
N ASN A 845 -10.41 -22.25 -8.64
CA ASN A 845 -11.09 -23.05 -9.67
C ASN A 845 -12.41 -22.45 -10.17
N ARG A 846 -12.42 -21.92 -11.41
CA ARG A 846 -13.60 -21.89 -12.29
C ARG A 846 -13.31 -22.18 -13.78
N GLU A 847 -12.09 -21.92 -14.28
CA GLU A 847 -11.66 -22.32 -15.63
C GLU A 847 -10.14 -22.58 -15.67
N VAL A 848 -9.74 -23.85 -15.63
CA VAL A 848 -8.33 -24.29 -15.68
C VAL A 848 -7.87 -24.31 -17.14
N LEU A 849 -6.80 -23.57 -17.43
CA LEU A 849 -6.17 -23.49 -18.75
C LEU A 849 -5.09 -24.57 -18.94
N MET A 850 -4.34 -24.87 -17.88
CA MET A 850 -3.35 -25.96 -17.83
C MET A 850 -3.48 -26.73 -16.50
N PRO A 851 -3.95 -27.98 -16.51
CA PRO A 851 -4.04 -28.78 -15.29
C PRO A 851 -2.66 -29.30 -14.87
N GLN A 852 -2.50 -29.55 -13.57
CA GLN A 852 -1.42 -30.34 -13.01
C GLN A 852 -2.01 -31.67 -12.54
N SER A 853 -1.73 -32.77 -13.26
CA SER A 853 -2.42 -34.07 -13.07
C SER A 853 -1.59 -35.12 -12.33
N TYR A 854 -0.27 -34.96 -12.25
CA TYR A 854 0.65 -35.90 -11.62
C TYR A 854 0.48 -37.33 -12.14
N GLU A 855 0.56 -37.50 -13.47
CA GLU A 855 0.36 -38.80 -14.11
C GLU A 855 1.41 -39.84 -13.66
N ILE A 856 1.11 -41.13 -13.80
CA ILE A 856 2.04 -42.21 -13.43
C ILE A 856 3.42 -41.97 -14.09
N GLY A 857 4.49 -42.06 -13.29
CA GLY A 857 5.86 -41.79 -13.72
C GLY A 857 6.23 -40.31 -13.86
N TRP A 858 5.41 -39.38 -13.35
CA TRP A 858 5.73 -37.94 -13.41
C TRP A 858 7.03 -37.60 -12.69
N VAL A 859 7.35 -38.30 -11.59
CA VAL A 859 8.55 -38.03 -10.78
C VAL A 859 9.81 -38.25 -11.60
N GLU A 860 9.89 -39.35 -12.37
CA GLU A 860 11.01 -39.65 -13.25
C GLU A 860 11.13 -38.62 -14.37
N ARG A 861 10.02 -38.26 -15.00
CA ARG A 861 10.00 -37.25 -16.08
C ARG A 861 10.44 -35.88 -15.56
N PHE A 862 9.96 -35.48 -14.39
CA PHE A 862 10.32 -34.22 -13.76
C PHE A 862 11.81 -34.21 -13.37
N ALA A 863 12.31 -35.28 -12.75
CA ALA A 863 13.72 -35.41 -12.41
C ALA A 863 14.63 -35.32 -13.63
N ALA A 864 14.29 -36.02 -14.73
CA ALA A 864 15.06 -35.97 -15.97
C ALA A 864 15.09 -34.58 -16.59
N ASP A 865 13.98 -33.85 -16.50
CA ASP A 865 13.80 -32.50 -17.05
C ASP A 865 14.61 -31.44 -16.27
N ILE A 866 14.65 -31.53 -14.95
CA ILE A 866 15.38 -30.55 -14.12
C ILE A 866 16.87 -30.88 -13.91
N ALA A 867 17.28 -32.14 -14.04
CA ALA A 867 18.67 -32.55 -13.79
C ALA A 867 19.75 -31.79 -14.58
N PRO A 868 19.56 -31.40 -15.85
CA PRO A 868 20.50 -30.53 -16.56
C PRO A 868 20.72 -29.18 -15.85
N MET A 869 19.66 -28.56 -15.33
CA MET A 869 19.75 -27.29 -14.60
C MET A 869 20.48 -27.46 -13.27
N LEU A 870 20.14 -28.50 -12.50
CA LEU A 870 20.75 -28.76 -11.19
C LEU A 870 22.27 -29.01 -11.28
N ARG A 871 22.75 -29.49 -12.43
CA ARG A 871 24.17 -29.72 -12.72
C ARG A 871 24.90 -28.51 -13.29
N ASP A 872 24.20 -27.45 -13.69
CA ASP A 872 24.83 -26.22 -14.15
C ASP A 872 25.73 -25.67 -13.01
N PRO A 873 26.99 -25.30 -13.30
CA PRO A 873 27.91 -24.81 -12.27
C PRO A 873 27.44 -23.51 -11.60
N ARG A 874 26.57 -22.73 -12.25
CA ARG A 874 25.96 -21.52 -11.68
C ARG A 874 24.74 -21.83 -10.81
N TYR A 875 24.26 -23.07 -10.79
CA TYR A 875 23.09 -23.43 -10.00
C TYR A 875 23.39 -23.30 -8.51
N TYR A 876 22.59 -22.51 -7.80
CA TYR A 876 22.81 -22.14 -6.41
C TYR A 876 22.79 -23.36 -5.49
N ARG A 877 23.73 -23.38 -4.54
CA ARG A 877 23.96 -24.50 -3.61
C ARG A 877 23.99 -23.98 -2.19
N PHE A 878 23.20 -24.61 -1.33
CA PHE A 878 23.22 -24.36 0.11
C PHE A 878 24.00 -25.49 0.78
N ASN A 879 25.10 -25.17 1.45
CA ASN A 879 26.04 -26.15 2.01
C ASN A 879 26.48 -27.22 0.99
N GLY A 880 26.76 -26.80 -0.25
CA GLY A 880 27.18 -27.67 -1.35
C GLY A 880 26.06 -28.44 -2.05
N ARG A 881 24.82 -28.42 -1.55
CA ARG A 881 23.67 -29.15 -2.09
C ARG A 881 22.83 -28.23 -3.00
N PRO A 882 22.51 -28.59 -4.27
CA PRO A 882 21.60 -27.82 -5.12
C PRO A 882 20.24 -27.64 -4.46
N VAL A 883 19.70 -26.41 -4.48
CA VAL A 883 18.42 -26.09 -3.85
C VAL A 883 17.27 -26.23 -4.85
N LEU A 884 16.23 -26.99 -4.52
CA LEU A 884 14.97 -27.03 -5.26
C LEU A 884 13.82 -26.60 -4.35
N LEU A 885 13.05 -25.61 -4.81
CA LEU A 885 11.90 -25.10 -4.09
C LEU A 885 10.60 -25.56 -4.74
N ILE A 886 9.61 -25.94 -3.94
CA ILE A 886 8.28 -26.39 -4.38
C ILE A 886 7.23 -25.43 -3.86
N TYR A 887 6.35 -24.93 -4.73
CA TYR A 887 5.37 -23.93 -4.35
C TYR A 887 4.21 -24.50 -3.51
N ARG A 888 3.42 -25.40 -4.08
CA ARG A 888 2.17 -25.93 -3.52
C ARG A 888 2.35 -27.37 -3.07
N ILE A 889 3.01 -27.56 -1.94
CA ILE A 889 3.43 -28.88 -1.43
C ILE A 889 2.27 -29.85 -1.16
N MET A 890 1.16 -29.35 -0.60
CA MET A 890 0.03 -30.19 -0.19
C MET A 890 -0.80 -30.68 -1.39
N HIS A 891 -0.62 -30.07 -2.56
CA HIS A 891 -1.24 -30.48 -3.83
C HIS A 891 -0.66 -31.80 -4.37
N ILE A 892 0.56 -32.18 -3.96
CA ILE A 892 1.25 -33.36 -4.48
C ILE A 892 0.68 -34.63 -3.83
N PRO A 893 0.18 -35.60 -4.62
CA PRO A 893 -0.31 -36.88 -4.10
C PRO A 893 0.86 -37.74 -3.59
N ASN A 894 0.66 -38.45 -2.47
CA ASN A 894 1.68 -39.34 -1.87
C ASN A 894 3.07 -38.69 -1.75
N ARG A 895 3.10 -37.40 -1.37
CA ARG A 895 4.27 -36.51 -1.44
C ARG A 895 5.55 -37.04 -0.77
N GLU A 896 5.44 -37.71 0.37
CA GLU A 896 6.59 -38.35 1.04
C GLU A 896 7.28 -39.37 0.13
N ALA A 897 6.52 -40.31 -0.43
CA ALA A 897 7.03 -41.32 -1.36
C ALA A 897 7.52 -40.69 -2.67
N ALA A 898 6.84 -39.64 -3.15
CA ALA A 898 7.24 -38.92 -4.35
C ALA A 898 8.61 -38.24 -4.18
N PHE A 899 8.94 -37.68 -3.01
CA PHE A 899 10.25 -37.06 -2.80
C PHE A 899 11.37 -38.06 -2.59
N ASP A 900 11.12 -39.18 -1.94
CA ASP A 900 12.08 -40.28 -1.90
C ASP A 900 12.40 -40.80 -3.31
N GLN A 901 11.38 -40.93 -4.16
CA GLN A 901 11.52 -41.31 -5.56
C GLN A 901 12.23 -40.22 -6.37
N LEU A 902 11.94 -38.94 -6.11
CA LEU A 902 12.59 -37.80 -6.76
C LEU A 902 14.10 -37.80 -6.48
N ARG A 903 14.50 -37.97 -5.22
CA ARG A 903 15.91 -38.07 -4.82
C ARG A 903 16.62 -39.23 -5.51
N LYS A 904 15.99 -40.42 -5.54
CA LYS A 904 16.53 -41.60 -6.24
C LYS A 904 16.69 -41.36 -7.75
N SER A 905 15.67 -40.76 -8.38
CA SER A 905 15.69 -40.49 -9.81
C SER A 905 16.73 -39.42 -10.18
N LEU A 906 16.85 -38.35 -9.39
CA LEU A 906 17.87 -37.32 -9.58
C LEU A 906 19.29 -37.86 -9.45
N LYS A 907 19.51 -38.78 -8.49
CA LYS A 907 20.79 -39.47 -8.37
C LYS A 907 21.14 -40.29 -9.61
N GLN A 908 20.17 -40.97 -10.22
CA GLN A 908 20.37 -41.67 -11.50
C GLN A 908 20.73 -40.71 -12.64
N HIS A 909 20.32 -39.44 -12.54
CA HIS A 909 20.67 -38.37 -13.48
C HIS A 909 21.90 -37.54 -13.01
N GLY A 910 22.70 -38.04 -12.07
CA GLY A 910 23.97 -37.40 -11.66
C GLY A 910 23.83 -36.20 -10.72
N VAL A 911 22.77 -36.16 -9.91
CA VAL A 911 22.60 -35.21 -8.81
C VAL A 911 22.53 -36.00 -7.50
N ASP A 912 23.66 -36.13 -6.81
CA ASP A 912 23.80 -37.08 -5.69
C ASP A 912 23.06 -36.69 -4.41
N ASP A 913 22.95 -35.39 -4.12
CA ASP A 913 22.30 -34.87 -2.93
C ASP A 913 21.64 -33.52 -3.24
N ILE A 914 20.34 -33.38 -2.96
CA ILE A 914 19.54 -32.19 -3.25
C ILE A 914 18.97 -31.61 -1.96
N TYR A 915 18.98 -30.29 -1.83
CA TYR A 915 18.35 -29.56 -0.73
C TYR A 915 16.92 -29.22 -1.14
N LEU A 916 15.93 -29.89 -0.54
CA LEU A 916 14.53 -29.79 -0.94
C LEU A 916 13.77 -28.87 0.01
N CYS A 917 13.27 -27.77 -0.54
CA CYS A 917 12.49 -26.78 0.20
C CYS A 917 11.07 -26.67 -0.33
N ALA A 918 10.17 -26.14 0.50
CA ALA A 918 8.82 -25.75 0.06
C ALA A 918 8.43 -24.38 0.60
N ASN A 919 7.63 -23.64 -0.19
CA ASN A 919 7.03 -22.41 0.30
C ASN A 919 6.02 -22.74 1.40
N TRP A 920 6.10 -22.01 2.52
CA TRP A 920 5.21 -22.24 3.66
C TRP A 920 3.88 -21.53 3.48
N VAL A 921 3.16 -21.96 2.47
CA VAL A 921 1.86 -21.43 2.08
C VAL A 921 0.73 -22.33 2.57
N GLY A 922 -0.48 -21.80 2.60
CA GLY A 922 -1.69 -22.56 2.92
C GLY A 922 -2.81 -22.13 1.98
N PHE A 923 -3.59 -23.11 1.53
CA PHE A 923 -4.72 -22.91 0.62
C PHE A 923 -6.00 -23.46 1.27
N ALA A 924 -7.14 -22.86 0.97
CA ALA A 924 -8.40 -23.15 1.67
C ALA A 924 -8.95 -24.57 1.40
N ASP A 925 -8.54 -25.18 0.30
CA ASP A 925 -8.93 -26.50 -0.19
C ASP A 925 -7.92 -27.61 0.16
N GLU A 926 -6.87 -27.30 0.91
CA GLU A 926 -5.78 -28.23 1.23
C GLU A 926 -5.62 -28.46 2.74
N GLU A 927 -5.01 -29.59 3.09
CA GLU A 927 -4.54 -29.84 4.45
C GLU A 927 -3.49 -28.80 4.86
N LEU A 928 -3.41 -28.48 6.15
CA LEU A 928 -2.39 -27.58 6.66
C LEU A 928 -1.01 -28.23 6.62
N CYS A 929 0.00 -27.45 6.19
CA CYS A 929 1.40 -27.86 6.29
C CYS A 929 1.79 -28.11 7.77
N PRO A 930 2.41 -29.25 8.12
CA PRO A 930 2.88 -29.52 9.47
C PRO A 930 4.02 -28.58 9.85
N ASP A 931 4.20 -28.30 11.14
CA ASP A 931 5.23 -27.36 11.61
C ASP A 931 6.67 -27.81 11.31
N ASN A 932 6.92 -29.12 11.31
CA ASN A 932 8.23 -29.70 10.96
C ASN A 932 8.21 -30.23 9.51
N PRO A 933 8.99 -29.64 8.58
CA PRO A 933 9.02 -30.02 7.16
C PRO A 933 9.57 -31.43 6.93
N HIS A 934 10.38 -31.98 7.84
CA HIS A 934 10.93 -33.33 7.70
C HIS A 934 9.85 -34.41 7.69
N LYS A 935 8.68 -34.15 8.29
CA LYS A 935 7.52 -35.04 8.21
C LYS A 935 7.01 -35.23 6.78
N LEU A 936 7.31 -34.28 5.90
CA LEU A 936 6.97 -34.33 4.48
C LEU A 936 8.15 -34.77 3.60
N GLY A 937 9.31 -35.13 4.16
CA GLY A 937 10.52 -35.43 3.39
C GLY A 937 11.29 -34.20 2.87
N LEU A 938 10.96 -33.01 3.38
CA LEU A 938 11.61 -31.75 3.04
C LEU A 938 12.76 -31.43 4.01
N ASP A 939 13.73 -30.67 3.54
CA ASP A 939 14.82 -30.15 4.36
C ASP A 939 14.32 -28.94 5.17
N HIS A 940 13.76 -27.89 4.54
CA HIS A 940 13.26 -26.68 5.21
C HIS A 940 12.03 -26.08 4.52
N TYR A 941 11.30 -25.25 5.25
CA TYR A 941 10.35 -24.32 4.68
C TYR A 941 11.02 -23.00 4.27
N VAL A 942 10.39 -22.29 3.34
CA VAL A 942 10.74 -20.93 2.94
C VAL A 942 9.51 -20.05 3.14
N GLY A 943 9.68 -18.90 3.79
CA GLY A 943 8.61 -17.91 3.92
C GLY A 943 8.15 -17.42 2.54
N PHE A 944 6.91 -16.97 2.42
CA PHE A 944 6.39 -16.49 1.14
C PHE A 944 5.40 -15.33 1.33
N ALA A 945 5.90 -14.21 1.87
CA ALA A 945 5.08 -13.02 2.09
C ALA A 945 4.37 -12.58 0.78
N PRO A 946 3.07 -12.22 0.80
CA PRO A 946 2.26 -11.92 1.99
C PRO A 946 1.61 -13.13 2.67
N HIS A 947 1.79 -14.36 2.16
CA HIS A 947 1.22 -15.53 2.82
C HIS A 947 1.78 -15.68 4.24
N ARG A 948 0.87 -15.94 5.18
CA ARG A 948 1.17 -16.02 6.62
C ARG A 948 1.80 -14.74 7.22
N THR A 949 1.74 -13.60 6.51
CA THR A 949 2.09 -12.30 7.07
C THR A 949 0.82 -11.62 7.57
N ALA A 950 0.64 -11.60 8.89
CA ALA A 950 -0.51 -10.93 9.50
C ALA A 950 -0.44 -9.41 9.25
N ALA A 951 -1.54 -8.81 8.78
CA ALA A 951 -1.64 -7.38 8.54
C ALA A 951 -3.04 -6.87 8.88
N ALA A 952 -3.11 -5.67 9.46
CA ALA A 952 -4.39 -5.02 9.75
C ALA A 952 -5.08 -4.62 8.45
N GLN A 953 -6.36 -4.96 8.30
CA GLN A 953 -7.20 -4.48 7.20
C GLN A 953 -7.68 -3.07 7.53
N ILE A 954 -7.55 -2.14 6.58
CA ILE A 954 -7.72 -0.69 6.78
C ILE A 954 -8.62 -0.03 5.73
N ASN A 955 -9.54 -0.79 5.12
CA ASN A 955 -10.51 -0.26 4.14
C ASN A 955 -11.26 0.99 4.65
N ASP A 956 -11.60 1.03 5.94
CA ASP A 956 -12.46 2.07 6.52
C ASP A 956 -11.73 3.39 6.84
N VAL A 957 -10.40 3.38 6.82
CA VAL A 957 -9.58 4.55 7.19
C VAL A 957 -8.81 5.15 6.00
N VAL A 958 -8.70 4.42 4.88
CA VAL A 958 -8.14 4.99 3.65
C VAL A 958 -9.08 6.04 3.05
N ARG A 959 -8.50 7.15 2.60
CA ARG A 959 -9.27 8.29 2.08
C ARG A 959 -9.59 8.11 0.60
N ASN A 960 -10.74 8.64 0.17
CA ASN A 960 -11.18 8.66 -1.23
C ASN A 960 -11.19 7.28 -1.92
N LEU A 961 -11.53 6.22 -1.18
CA LEU A 961 -11.73 4.89 -1.74
C LEU A 961 -12.88 4.92 -2.75
N VAL A 962 -12.65 4.39 -3.95
CA VAL A 962 -13.67 4.39 -5.01
C VAL A 962 -14.89 3.55 -4.60
N PRO A 963 -16.12 4.00 -4.89
CA PRO A 963 -17.35 3.32 -4.46
C PRO A 963 -17.48 1.87 -4.94
N GLU A 964 -16.90 1.52 -6.08
CA GLU A 964 -16.96 0.19 -6.68
C GLU A 964 -15.92 -0.78 -6.11
N PHE A 965 -15.09 -0.36 -5.15
CA PHE A 965 -14.04 -1.19 -4.57
C PHE A 965 -14.63 -2.36 -3.75
N ASP A 966 -14.34 -3.58 -4.19
CA ASP A 966 -14.76 -4.87 -3.61
C ASP A 966 -13.52 -5.70 -3.23
N GLY A 967 -12.47 -4.98 -2.83
CA GLY A 967 -11.15 -5.48 -2.50
C GLY A 967 -10.81 -5.33 -1.03
N LYS A 968 -9.53 -5.57 -0.68
CA LYS A 968 -9.03 -5.37 0.69
C LYS A 968 -7.78 -4.50 0.67
N VAL A 969 -7.72 -3.53 1.56
CA VAL A 969 -6.52 -2.72 1.77
C VAL A 969 -5.94 -3.09 3.13
N TYR A 970 -4.66 -3.41 3.16
CA TYR A 970 -3.91 -3.80 4.35
C TYR A 970 -2.86 -2.75 4.69
N SER A 971 -2.57 -2.56 5.98
CA SER A 971 -1.46 -1.72 6.43
C SER A 971 -0.14 -2.44 6.24
N TYR A 972 0.75 -1.87 5.43
CA TYR A 972 2.11 -2.40 5.27
C TYR A 972 2.94 -2.23 6.56
N GLU A 973 2.72 -1.15 7.32
CA GLU A 973 3.38 -0.94 8.62
C GLU A 973 3.06 -2.08 9.59
N SER A 974 1.78 -2.46 9.70
CA SER A 974 1.38 -3.58 10.54
C SER A 974 1.95 -4.91 10.04
N ALA A 975 2.07 -5.09 8.72
CA ALA A 975 2.68 -6.28 8.14
C ALA A 975 4.17 -6.41 8.53
N VAL A 976 4.93 -5.32 8.40
CA VAL A 976 6.34 -5.26 8.79
C VAL A 976 6.51 -5.52 10.29
N GLN A 977 5.73 -4.85 11.14
CA GLN A 977 5.81 -5.02 12.59
C GLN A 977 5.52 -6.47 12.99
N ASN A 978 4.42 -7.05 12.50
CA ASN A 978 4.03 -8.42 12.80
C ASN A 978 5.04 -9.44 12.26
N ALA A 979 5.65 -9.20 11.09
CA ALA A 979 6.68 -10.07 10.54
C ALA A 979 7.95 -10.07 11.41
N ILE A 980 8.39 -8.89 11.86
CA ILE A 980 9.54 -8.74 12.77
C ILE A 980 9.26 -9.43 14.12
N GLU A 981 8.05 -9.26 14.67
CA GLU A 981 7.66 -9.88 15.95
C GLU A 981 7.51 -11.39 15.85
N SER A 982 6.85 -11.89 14.79
CA SER A 982 6.65 -13.32 14.58
C SER A 982 7.97 -14.05 14.35
N PHE A 983 8.93 -13.40 13.68
CA PHE A 983 10.22 -14.02 13.41
C PHE A 983 11.06 -14.19 14.68
N LYS A 984 10.95 -13.29 15.66
CA LYS A 984 11.56 -13.49 17.00
C LYS A 984 11.07 -14.76 17.71
N ALA A 985 9.92 -15.29 17.30
CA ALA A 985 9.33 -16.53 17.82
C ALA A 985 9.47 -17.73 16.85
N SER A 986 10.20 -17.58 15.73
CA SER A 986 10.22 -18.54 14.62
C SER A 986 11.08 -19.78 14.87
N SER A 987 10.68 -20.86 14.18
CA SER A 987 11.23 -22.22 14.17
C SER A 987 12.55 -22.32 13.40
N GLU A 988 13.46 -23.19 13.87
CA GLU A 988 14.72 -23.60 13.22
C GLU A 988 14.55 -24.19 11.80
N TYR A 989 13.32 -24.40 11.33
CA TYR A 989 13.02 -25.03 10.05
C TYR A 989 12.61 -24.05 8.93
N LEU A 990 12.77 -22.74 9.13
CA LEU A 990 12.26 -21.71 8.22
C LEU A 990 13.36 -20.77 7.73
N HIS A 991 13.57 -20.73 6.42
CA HIS A 991 14.27 -19.61 5.78
C HIS A 991 13.30 -18.43 5.63
N PRO A 992 13.59 -17.25 6.19
CA PRO A 992 12.65 -16.14 6.18
C PRO A 992 12.49 -15.51 4.79
N CYS A 993 11.40 -14.79 4.60
CA CYS A 993 11.13 -14.04 3.38
C CYS A 993 10.58 -12.65 3.70
N ALA A 994 11.07 -11.64 2.99
CA ALA A 994 10.50 -10.30 2.99
C ALA A 994 9.86 -9.98 1.63
N MET A 995 8.96 -9.00 1.61
CA MET A 995 8.40 -8.41 0.39
C MET A 995 8.45 -6.89 0.50
N MET A 996 8.47 -6.17 -0.62
CA MET A 996 8.50 -4.70 -0.62
C MET A 996 7.12 -4.09 -0.32
N GLY A 997 6.07 -4.82 -0.69
CA GLY A 997 4.65 -4.49 -0.62
C GLY A 997 3.89 -5.58 -1.38
N TRP A 998 2.58 -5.44 -1.56
CA TRP A 998 1.83 -6.31 -2.45
C TRP A 998 0.57 -5.60 -2.92
N ASP A 999 0.25 -5.71 -4.20
CA ASP A 999 -0.82 -4.96 -4.87
C ASP A 999 -1.15 -5.57 -6.24
N ASN A 1000 -2.24 -6.33 -6.31
CA ASN A 1000 -2.67 -6.98 -7.55
C ASN A 1000 -3.73 -6.20 -8.33
N THR A 1001 -3.81 -4.87 -8.16
CA THR A 1001 -4.73 -4.01 -8.94
C THR A 1001 -4.53 -4.14 -10.44
N ALA A 1002 -3.31 -4.35 -10.93
CA ALA A 1002 -3.04 -4.57 -12.36
C ALA A 1002 -3.83 -5.76 -12.94
N ARG A 1003 -4.05 -6.83 -12.15
CA ARG A 1003 -4.78 -8.03 -12.58
C ARG A 1003 -6.27 -7.97 -12.22
N ARG A 1004 -6.64 -7.41 -11.06
CA ARG A 1004 -7.99 -7.53 -10.48
C ARG A 1004 -8.82 -6.25 -10.42
N LEU A 1005 -8.23 -5.10 -10.77
CA LEU A 1005 -8.89 -3.79 -10.75
C LEU A 1005 -9.60 -3.56 -9.40
N HIS A 1006 -10.91 -3.29 -9.38
CA HIS A 1006 -11.68 -2.98 -8.17
C HIS A 1006 -11.78 -4.14 -7.15
N ARG A 1007 -11.40 -5.38 -7.51
CA ARG A 1007 -11.39 -6.56 -6.62
C ARG A 1007 -10.00 -6.90 -6.09
N SER A 1008 -9.05 -5.98 -6.21
CA SER A 1008 -7.68 -6.21 -5.78
C SER A 1008 -7.53 -6.24 -4.28
N HIS A 1009 -6.47 -6.88 -3.82
CA HIS A 1009 -5.94 -6.58 -2.50
C HIS A 1009 -4.67 -5.73 -2.64
N SER A 1010 -4.38 -4.90 -1.65
CA SER A 1010 -3.20 -4.03 -1.69
C SER A 1010 -2.68 -3.75 -0.28
N PHE A 1011 -1.38 -3.52 -0.16
CA PHE A 1011 -0.70 -3.08 1.06
C PHE A 1011 -0.35 -1.61 0.91
N HIS A 1012 -1.07 -0.77 1.66
CA HIS A 1012 -0.90 0.68 1.67
C HIS A 1012 0.28 1.07 2.57
N GLY A 1013 1.00 2.13 2.18
CA GLY A 1013 2.12 2.68 2.95
C GLY A 1013 3.49 2.01 2.72
N ALA A 1014 3.62 1.15 1.70
CA ALA A 1014 4.87 0.49 1.35
C ALA A 1014 5.96 1.45 0.84
N THR A 1015 7.12 1.45 1.50
CA THR A 1015 8.29 2.30 1.17
C THR A 1015 9.61 1.53 1.26
N PRO A 1016 10.67 1.98 0.55
CA PRO A 1016 12.01 1.42 0.71
C PRO A 1016 12.52 1.45 2.16
N ALA A 1017 12.17 2.48 2.92
CA ALA A 1017 12.53 2.61 4.34
C ALA A 1017 11.95 1.44 5.17
N LYS A 1018 10.62 1.22 5.14
CA LYS A 1018 9.99 0.12 5.87
C LYS A 1018 10.49 -1.25 5.43
N PHE A 1019 10.72 -1.43 4.13
CA PHE A 1019 11.31 -2.66 3.60
C PHE A 1019 12.73 -2.89 4.12
N ARG A 1020 13.59 -1.86 4.15
CA ARG A 1020 14.92 -1.92 4.77
C ARG A 1020 14.83 -2.29 6.24
N ARG A 1021 13.87 -1.74 7.00
CA ARG A 1021 13.66 -2.09 8.42
C ARG A 1021 13.29 -3.56 8.59
N TRP A 1022 12.37 -4.08 7.79
CA TRP A 1022 12.01 -5.51 7.78
C TRP A 1022 13.25 -6.36 7.49
N LEU A 1023 13.92 -6.10 6.37
CA LEU A 1023 15.05 -6.90 5.93
C LEU A 1023 16.24 -6.84 6.91
N ARG A 1024 16.54 -5.66 7.47
CA ARG A 1024 17.62 -5.49 8.45
C ARG A 1024 17.39 -6.34 9.71
N ASN A 1025 16.15 -6.45 10.18
CA ASN A 1025 15.82 -7.31 11.32
C ASN A 1025 16.04 -8.79 10.98
N LEU A 1026 15.67 -9.23 9.78
CA LEU A 1026 15.96 -10.59 9.32
C LEU A 1026 17.47 -10.85 9.23
N VAL A 1027 18.23 -9.92 8.65
CA VAL A 1027 19.69 -10.02 8.54
C VAL A 1027 20.35 -10.15 9.91
N VAL A 1028 20.04 -9.24 10.85
CA VAL A 1028 20.63 -9.25 12.19
C VAL A 1028 20.31 -10.55 12.93
N GLN A 1029 19.09 -11.06 12.76
CA GLN A 1029 18.69 -12.31 13.40
C GLN A 1029 19.35 -13.54 12.76
N GLU A 1030 19.48 -13.59 11.43
CA GLU A 1030 20.19 -14.66 10.73
C GLU A 1030 21.70 -14.65 11.00
N GLN A 1031 22.32 -13.48 11.17
CA GLN A 1031 23.71 -13.37 11.61
C GLN A 1031 23.92 -13.93 13.03
N GLY A 1032 22.87 -13.94 13.85
CA GLY A 1032 22.89 -14.49 15.21
C GLY A 1032 22.37 -15.92 15.33
N SER A 1033 21.92 -16.54 14.24
CA SER A 1033 21.31 -17.88 14.24
C SER A 1033 22.38 -18.99 14.16
N VAL A 1034 22.05 -20.19 14.66
CA VAL A 1034 22.99 -21.33 14.79
C VAL A 1034 23.12 -22.12 13.48
N HIS A 1035 22.66 -21.59 12.33
CA HIS A 1035 22.52 -22.31 11.05
C HIS A 1035 23.85 -22.59 10.29
N GLY A 1036 24.95 -22.81 11.01
CA GLY A 1036 26.26 -23.02 10.41
C GLY A 1036 26.77 -21.76 9.69
N SER A 1037 27.75 -21.92 8.78
CA SER A 1037 28.42 -20.80 8.11
C SER A 1037 27.66 -20.21 6.91
N GLN A 1038 26.42 -20.64 6.62
CA GLN A 1038 25.61 -20.14 5.48
C GLN A 1038 24.12 -20.10 5.86
N SER A 1039 23.45 -18.98 5.61
CA SER A 1039 22.01 -18.77 5.81
C SER A 1039 21.38 -18.10 4.57
N MET A 1040 20.05 -18.17 4.42
CA MET A 1040 19.34 -17.61 3.26
C MET A 1040 18.18 -16.71 3.69
N ILE A 1041 18.01 -15.59 3.00
CA ILE A 1041 16.82 -14.75 3.11
C ILE A 1041 16.21 -14.62 1.72
N PHE A 1042 14.93 -14.97 1.60
CA PHE A 1042 14.19 -14.82 0.35
C PHE A 1042 13.54 -13.45 0.23
N ILE A 1043 13.43 -12.95 -1.00
CA ILE A 1043 12.77 -11.68 -1.31
C ILE A 1043 11.73 -11.95 -2.41
N ASN A 1044 10.47 -11.67 -2.10
CA ASN A 1044 9.38 -11.71 -3.06
C ASN A 1044 9.09 -10.29 -3.57
N ALA A 1045 9.57 -9.86 -4.75
CA ALA A 1045 10.32 -10.58 -5.78
C ALA A 1045 11.33 -9.65 -6.49
N TRP A 1046 12.12 -10.16 -7.43
CA TRP A 1046 12.87 -9.35 -8.39
C TRP A 1046 11.93 -8.50 -9.26
N ASN A 1047 10.95 -9.12 -9.92
CA ASN A 1047 10.18 -8.49 -11.00
C ASN A 1047 8.67 -8.85 -11.05
N GLU A 1048 7.99 -9.11 -9.93
CA GLU A 1048 6.51 -9.30 -9.92
C GLU A 1048 5.74 -7.97 -10.02
N TRP A 1049 5.85 -7.31 -11.19
CA TRP A 1049 5.27 -5.99 -11.44
C TRP A 1049 3.75 -5.93 -11.30
N ALA A 1050 3.03 -6.96 -11.75
CA ALA A 1050 1.57 -7.00 -11.72
C ALA A 1050 0.99 -7.30 -10.33
N GLU A 1051 1.82 -7.76 -9.39
CA GLU A 1051 1.51 -7.84 -7.96
C GLU A 1051 2.15 -6.71 -7.16
N GLY A 1052 2.76 -5.73 -7.82
CA GLY A 1052 3.36 -4.56 -7.17
C GLY A 1052 4.45 -4.93 -6.15
N THR A 1053 5.11 -6.08 -6.30
CA THR A 1053 6.21 -6.51 -5.44
C THR A 1053 7.46 -6.83 -6.26
N TYR A 1054 8.30 -5.82 -6.46
CA TYR A 1054 9.50 -5.92 -7.30
C TYR A 1054 10.65 -5.14 -6.68
N LEU A 1055 11.87 -5.64 -6.85
CA LEU A 1055 13.11 -4.94 -6.52
C LEU A 1055 13.57 -4.02 -7.66
N GLU A 1056 13.14 -4.31 -8.89
CA GLU A 1056 13.57 -3.55 -10.06
C GLU A 1056 13.30 -2.04 -9.94
N PRO A 1057 14.13 -1.19 -10.58
CA PRO A 1057 13.99 0.25 -10.45
C PRO A 1057 12.66 0.77 -11.02
N ASP A 1058 11.93 1.56 -10.23
CA ASP A 1058 10.68 2.22 -10.64
C ASP A 1058 10.81 3.74 -10.71
N ARG A 1059 9.80 4.40 -11.29
CA ARG A 1059 9.81 5.86 -11.46
C ARG A 1059 9.61 6.66 -10.17
N ASP A 1060 9.07 6.05 -9.12
CA ASP A 1060 8.72 6.74 -7.88
C ASP A 1060 9.91 6.79 -6.93
N PHE A 1061 10.58 5.65 -6.76
CA PHE A 1061 11.69 5.45 -5.82
C PHE A 1061 13.03 5.15 -6.50
N GLY A 1062 13.09 5.02 -7.82
CA GLY A 1062 14.34 4.70 -8.53
C GLY A 1062 14.93 3.39 -8.03
N HIS A 1063 16.20 3.42 -7.58
CA HIS A 1063 16.87 2.26 -6.98
C HIS A 1063 16.54 2.02 -5.50
N GLY A 1064 15.57 2.72 -4.91
CA GLY A 1064 15.32 2.70 -3.47
C GLY A 1064 15.14 1.29 -2.90
N TRP A 1065 14.44 0.39 -3.60
CA TRP A 1065 14.26 -1.01 -3.16
C TRP A 1065 15.57 -1.80 -3.14
N LEU A 1066 16.44 -1.60 -4.13
CA LEU A 1066 17.76 -2.22 -4.20
C LEU A 1066 18.72 -1.64 -3.16
N GLU A 1067 18.67 -0.31 -2.95
CA GLU A 1067 19.45 0.36 -1.91
C GLU A 1067 19.03 -0.07 -0.50
N ALA A 1068 17.76 -0.40 -0.30
CA ALA A 1068 17.27 -0.99 0.94
C ALA A 1068 17.92 -2.35 1.22
N VAL A 1069 18.10 -3.21 0.20
CA VAL A 1069 18.81 -4.50 0.32
C VAL A 1069 20.27 -4.30 0.71
N ALA A 1070 20.98 -3.44 -0.03
CA ALA A 1070 22.38 -3.15 0.25
C ALA A 1070 22.56 -2.54 1.65
N SER A 1071 21.70 -1.59 2.02
CA SER A 1071 21.71 -0.93 3.34
C SER A 1071 21.41 -1.91 4.48
N ALA A 1072 20.43 -2.81 4.33
CA ALA A 1072 20.10 -3.80 5.35
C ALA A 1072 21.24 -4.79 5.59
N SER A 1073 21.95 -5.16 4.52
CA SER A 1073 23.06 -6.13 4.55
C SER A 1073 24.40 -5.50 4.97
N GLY A 1074 24.46 -4.18 5.15
CA GLY A 1074 25.72 -3.46 5.36
C GLY A 1074 26.67 -3.51 4.17
N ILE A 1075 26.17 -3.86 2.98
CA ILE A 1075 26.94 -3.92 1.74
C ILE A 1075 26.96 -2.52 1.12
N GLN A 1076 28.15 -2.02 0.77
CA GLN A 1076 28.26 -0.83 -0.07
C GLN A 1076 28.04 -1.24 -1.53
N PRO A 1077 27.05 -0.66 -2.24
CA PRO A 1077 26.82 -1.00 -3.64
C PRO A 1077 28.08 -0.73 -4.47
N LEU A 1078 28.39 -1.61 -5.42
CA LEU A 1078 29.50 -1.40 -6.37
C LEU A 1078 29.15 -0.25 -7.33
N ARG A 1079 29.42 0.99 -6.92
CA ARG A 1079 29.11 2.19 -7.71
C ARG A 1079 30.26 2.49 -8.65
N ARG A 1080 29.98 2.52 -9.97
CA ARG A 1080 30.95 2.86 -11.02
C ARG A 1080 31.78 4.08 -10.60
N SER A 1081 33.06 3.87 -10.32
CA SER A 1081 34.05 4.94 -10.32
C SER A 1081 34.27 5.36 -11.77
N GLY A 1082 34.49 6.64 -12.04
CA GLY A 1082 34.59 7.21 -13.38
C GLY A 1082 35.78 6.74 -14.24
N SER A 1083 36.28 5.52 -14.05
CA SER A 1083 37.49 5.00 -14.71
C SER A 1083 37.23 3.91 -15.78
N SER A 1084 36.03 3.35 -15.91
CA SER A 1084 35.75 2.36 -16.97
C SER A 1084 34.54 2.74 -17.83
N ALA A 1085 34.79 3.56 -18.85
CA ALA A 1085 33.98 3.54 -20.06
C ALA A 1085 34.35 2.28 -20.86
N VAL A 1086 33.38 1.38 -21.03
CA VAL A 1086 33.35 0.38 -22.12
C VAL A 1086 32.02 0.57 -22.82
#